data_AF-A0AAW7HYF6-F1
#
_entry.id   AF-A0AAW7HYF6-F1
#
_cell.length_a   1.000
_cell.length_b   1.000
_cell.length_c   1.000
_cell.angle_alpha   90.00
_cell.angle_beta   90.00
_cell.angle_gamma   90.00
#
_symmetry.space_group_name_H-M   'P 1'
#
loop_
_entity.id
_entity.type
_entity.pdbx_description
1 polymer ?
#
loop_
_entity_poly.entity_id
_entity_poly.type
_entity_poly.pdbx_seq_one_letter_code
_entity_poly.pdbx_strand_id
1 'polypeptide(L)'
;YGADGPGTTTVGSYSLSVTDSNSGLTSNGLAITLTKVGSDIVGSTTAGEVFRISVASNGTVTLTQSAELDHLPEDVDNSNDNSLISLANGKVLLSATVTVVDGDNDTATGTVSADLGGNIHFEDDVPSVTINAVADGSITLTTQDAQTIGSASDTATGSFAAAFLAAAVPSYGADGPGTTTVGSYSLSVTDSNSGLTSNGLAITLTKVGSDIVGSTTAGEVFRISVASNGTVTLTQSAELDHLPEDVDNSNDNSLISLANGKVLLSATVTVVDGDNDTATGTVSADLGGNIHFEDDVPTASPATNAGQATQVQNTNLMLILDISGSMDYESGYQGMTRMQVMQKSALELLDKYSAYGNVMVNIITFATSATNPTGVWVNVDTAKAIILGLVSTDSTNYDDALNEAIKAFGDTGKLSNAQNVSYFMSDGEPNDNALSGSSATVPDGNNSLGGGDGIDGDGTTLTGEAKDWADFLKANDINSFALGMGSGSTASALDPIAYNGVSEVNTTSIIVTDFSQLAATLLSTVVAPPLSGVLLNGGLTASAGGDGGWIGSITVAGVTYHYDQKTDSSSVTGGTSAGTFNTTTNEWSISVAGGTLKVDMDNGVYTFTPPSVIPSGGISQVFGYNVIDHDGDTASSTLSLMINPAIGPTVVRDDFVITNQDPSTIPDWALLANDTGPLAATQAITGVSGAVGGTVTDGVGSVVFDDTSGSATPNLYDGSFNYTNSTTADPAKVFVDVQNGSTLTGSYLDEILIGGSGNDTLNGNAGNDILLGGAGNDSLNGGEGNDILVGGVGNDTLNGGNGNDTASYLDSSAGVSVIVNGNNQATGGAGMDSLSNMENLIGSMFNDSLTGDGSANVLSGLAGNDILSGGGGDDMLIGGSGSDTMTGGAGKDTFKWMSGDAGGIDTIKDFTTGANGDVLDLSDLLSGEHTNTATLDQYFNFASGPGSNKSTLTIDLDGSSSGSTTHTIFFDNVDLTLGGTRTDQQIIQDLLDQGNLKVDP
;
A
#
# COMPACT_ATOMS: atom_id res chain seq x y z
N TYR A 1 80.54 -98.52 -35.53
CA TYR A 1 80.58 -99.62 -36.52
C TYR A 1 81.85 -100.43 -36.32
N GLY A 2 81.82 -101.73 -36.59
CA GLY A 2 82.91 -102.67 -36.42
C GLY A 2 84.05 -102.53 -37.45
N ALA A 3 84.88 -103.56 -37.56
CA ALA A 3 86.07 -103.57 -38.43
C ALA A 3 85.75 -103.66 -39.94
N ASP A 4 84.50 -103.97 -40.27
CA ASP A 4 83.92 -104.14 -41.60
C ASP A 4 83.46 -102.81 -42.25
N GLY A 5 83.48 -101.70 -41.50
CA GLY A 5 83.17 -100.36 -42.01
C GLY A 5 81.77 -99.88 -41.62
N PRO A 6 81.43 -98.61 -41.91
CA PRO A 6 80.19 -98.00 -41.42
C PRO A 6 78.94 -98.51 -42.13
N GLY A 7 77.90 -98.85 -41.35
CA GLY A 7 76.54 -99.09 -41.86
C GLY A 7 75.60 -97.89 -41.57
N THR A 8 74.44 -98.11 -40.93
CA THR A 8 73.44 -97.05 -40.68
C THR A 8 73.19 -96.77 -39.20
N THR A 9 73.06 -95.49 -38.83
CA THR A 9 72.58 -95.04 -37.52
C THR A 9 71.16 -94.50 -37.67
N THR A 10 70.22 -95.06 -36.93
CA THR A 10 68.84 -94.55 -36.87
C THR A 10 68.48 -94.21 -35.44
N VAL A 11 67.84 -93.05 -35.24
CA VAL A 11 67.23 -92.69 -33.96
C VAL A 11 65.79 -93.17 -34.00
N GLY A 12 65.46 -94.10 -33.11
CA GLY A 12 64.14 -94.67 -32.93
C GLY A 12 63.21 -93.76 -32.12
N SER A 13 62.11 -94.33 -31.61
CA SER A 13 61.05 -93.59 -30.92
C SER A 13 61.52 -92.87 -29.65
N TYR A 14 60.96 -91.68 -29.43
CA TYR A 14 61.11 -90.92 -28.18
C TYR A 14 60.15 -91.43 -27.11
N SER A 15 60.59 -91.41 -25.87
CA SER A 15 59.78 -91.78 -24.71
C SER A 15 60.12 -90.92 -23.51
N LEU A 16 59.09 -90.54 -22.75
CA LEU A 16 59.25 -89.89 -21.45
C LEU A 16 59.35 -90.93 -20.35
N SER A 17 60.16 -90.65 -19.33
CA SER A 17 60.24 -91.46 -18.12
C SER A 17 60.31 -90.57 -16.89
N VAL A 18 59.70 -91.03 -15.81
CA VAL A 18 59.79 -90.39 -14.49
C VAL A 18 60.93 -91.04 -13.73
N THR A 19 61.89 -90.26 -13.31
CA THR A 19 63.03 -90.70 -12.49
C THR A 19 62.75 -90.55 -11.00
N ASP A 20 61.87 -89.62 -10.63
CA ASP A 20 61.37 -89.42 -9.27
C ASP A 20 59.91 -88.95 -9.33
N SER A 21 59.01 -89.65 -8.65
CA SER A 21 57.59 -89.32 -8.64
C SER A 21 57.28 -88.05 -7.86
N ASN A 22 58.17 -87.59 -6.98
CA ASN A 22 57.98 -86.31 -6.29
C ASN A 22 58.39 -85.15 -7.20
N SER A 23 57.41 -84.38 -7.67
CA SER A 23 57.66 -83.22 -8.52
C SER A 23 58.42 -82.10 -7.79
N GLY A 24 58.27 -82.01 -6.47
CA GLY A 24 58.70 -80.85 -5.67
C GLY A 24 57.77 -79.64 -5.77
N LEU A 25 56.65 -79.76 -6.50
CA LEU A 25 55.64 -78.73 -6.70
C LEU A 25 54.36 -79.09 -5.92
N THR A 26 53.57 -78.08 -5.57
CA THR A 26 52.26 -78.25 -4.90
C THR A 26 51.18 -77.49 -5.65
N SER A 27 49.92 -77.86 -5.42
CA SER A 27 48.73 -77.17 -5.91
C SER A 27 47.64 -77.29 -4.85
N ASN A 28 47.07 -76.15 -4.43
CA ASN A 28 46.15 -76.03 -3.30
C ASN A 28 46.71 -76.67 -2.00
N GLY A 29 48.02 -76.49 -1.76
CA GLY A 29 48.75 -77.07 -0.63
C GLY A 29 48.96 -78.59 -0.70
N LEU A 30 48.55 -79.25 -1.79
CA LEU A 30 48.72 -80.68 -1.99
C LEU A 30 49.92 -80.98 -2.90
N ALA A 31 50.74 -81.95 -2.52
CA ALA A 31 51.91 -82.34 -3.29
C ALA A 31 51.54 -82.95 -4.66
N ILE A 32 52.12 -82.40 -5.73
CA ILE A 32 51.95 -82.91 -7.09
C ILE A 32 52.86 -84.12 -7.30
N THR A 33 52.28 -85.24 -7.68
CA THR A 33 53.01 -86.48 -7.98
C THR A 33 53.07 -86.71 -9.48
N LEU A 34 54.26 -86.98 -10.00
CA LEU A 34 54.50 -87.30 -11.41
C LEU A 34 54.28 -88.79 -11.65
N THR A 35 53.38 -89.12 -12.57
CA THR A 35 53.09 -90.51 -12.95
C THR A 35 53.15 -90.65 -14.46
N LYS A 36 53.78 -91.72 -14.95
CA LYS A 36 53.73 -92.08 -16.37
C LYS A 36 52.38 -92.72 -16.71
N VAL A 37 51.61 -92.09 -17.60
CA VAL A 37 50.31 -92.58 -18.07
C VAL A 37 50.37 -92.74 -19.59
N GLY A 38 50.52 -93.98 -20.05
CA GLY A 38 50.76 -94.25 -21.48
C GLY A 38 52.10 -93.70 -21.95
N SER A 39 52.08 -92.85 -22.99
CA SER A 39 53.28 -92.15 -23.50
C SER A 39 53.67 -90.93 -22.65
N ASP A 40 52.73 -90.37 -21.88
CA ASP A 40 52.84 -89.05 -21.26
C ASP A 40 53.24 -89.13 -19.79
N ILE A 41 53.68 -88.00 -19.23
CA ILE A 41 53.83 -87.79 -17.80
C ILE A 41 52.73 -86.84 -17.33
N VAL A 42 51.99 -87.24 -16.30
CA VAL A 42 50.94 -86.44 -15.68
C VAL A 42 51.39 -86.04 -14.29
N GLY A 43 51.36 -84.73 -14.00
CA GLY A 43 51.46 -84.18 -12.65
C GLY A 43 50.06 -84.04 -12.07
N SER A 44 49.76 -84.81 -11.02
CA SER A 44 48.43 -84.83 -10.39
C SER A 44 48.53 -84.76 -8.87
N THR A 45 47.52 -84.15 -8.24
CA THR A 45 47.27 -84.26 -6.80
C THR A 45 46.16 -85.29 -6.55
N THR A 46 45.77 -85.48 -5.28
CA THR A 46 44.58 -86.28 -4.94
C THR A 46 43.27 -85.66 -5.45
N ALA A 47 43.27 -84.38 -5.85
CA ALA A 47 42.10 -83.68 -6.37
C ALA A 47 41.95 -83.78 -7.90
N GLY A 48 43.02 -84.16 -8.62
CA GLY A 48 42.96 -84.30 -10.07
C GLY A 48 44.28 -84.00 -10.78
N GLU A 49 44.21 -83.89 -12.10
CA GLU A 49 45.33 -83.52 -12.97
C GLU A 49 45.60 -82.01 -12.89
N VAL A 50 46.86 -81.65 -12.64
CA VAL A 50 47.32 -80.24 -12.57
C VAL A 50 48.04 -79.85 -13.85
N PHE A 51 48.91 -80.73 -14.36
CA PHE A 51 49.54 -80.53 -15.67
C PHE A 51 49.92 -81.85 -16.34
N ARG A 52 50.18 -81.79 -17.65
CA ARG A 52 50.57 -82.92 -18.49
C ARG A 52 51.74 -82.58 -19.40
N ILE A 53 52.69 -83.50 -19.49
CA ILE A 53 53.84 -83.45 -20.40
C ILE A 53 53.74 -84.61 -21.39
N SER A 54 53.65 -84.30 -22.67
CA SER A 54 53.60 -85.29 -23.75
C SER A 54 54.79 -85.13 -24.70
N VAL A 55 55.13 -86.19 -25.43
CA VAL A 55 56.17 -86.14 -26.48
C VAL A 55 55.67 -86.75 -27.79
N ALA A 56 55.86 -86.04 -28.88
CA ALA A 56 55.55 -86.51 -30.23
C ALA A 56 56.67 -87.38 -30.81
N SER A 57 56.38 -88.15 -31.87
CA SER A 57 57.34 -89.08 -32.50
C SER A 57 58.58 -88.42 -33.10
N ASN A 58 58.55 -87.11 -33.31
CA ASN A 58 59.67 -86.28 -33.78
C ASN A 58 60.50 -85.66 -32.63
N GLY A 59 60.12 -85.89 -31.38
CA GLY A 59 60.80 -85.37 -30.19
C GLY A 59 60.27 -84.04 -29.64
N THR A 60 59.21 -83.45 -30.23
CA THR A 60 58.57 -82.24 -29.66
C THR A 60 57.88 -82.55 -28.34
N VAL A 61 58.17 -81.77 -27.29
CA VAL A 61 57.55 -81.88 -25.97
C VAL A 61 56.48 -80.80 -25.81
N THR A 62 55.33 -81.15 -25.25
CA THR A 62 54.24 -80.20 -24.96
C THR A 62 53.87 -80.26 -23.48
N LEU A 63 53.88 -79.10 -22.83
CA LEU A 63 53.32 -78.89 -21.48
C LEU A 63 51.90 -78.34 -21.61
N THR A 64 50.96 -78.90 -20.85
CA THR A 64 49.60 -78.38 -20.72
C THR A 64 49.27 -78.28 -19.24
N GLN A 65 49.02 -77.08 -18.75
CA GLN A 65 48.56 -76.83 -17.38
C GLN A 65 47.03 -76.77 -17.36
N SER A 66 46.42 -77.31 -16.31
CA SER A 66 44.96 -77.45 -16.16
C SER A 66 44.45 -77.06 -14.79
N ALA A 67 45.33 -76.82 -13.82
CA ALA A 67 45.02 -76.22 -12.53
C ALA A 67 46.18 -75.34 -12.06
N GLU A 68 45.91 -74.41 -11.14
CA GLU A 68 46.91 -73.53 -10.50
C GLU A 68 47.96 -74.34 -9.73
N LEU A 69 49.16 -73.77 -9.61
CA LEU A 69 50.23 -74.30 -8.77
C LEU A 69 50.46 -73.31 -7.63
N ASP A 70 50.84 -73.81 -6.46
CA ASP A 70 51.21 -72.91 -5.37
C ASP A 70 52.61 -72.36 -5.64
N HIS A 71 52.73 -71.04 -5.68
CA HIS A 71 54.01 -70.35 -5.53
C HIS A 71 54.29 -70.15 -4.02
N LEU A 72 55.56 -69.98 -3.66
CA LEU A 72 55.89 -69.76 -2.24
C LEU A 72 55.34 -68.40 -1.81
N PRO A 73 54.87 -68.21 -0.57
CA PRO A 73 54.50 -66.87 -0.12
C PRO A 73 55.74 -65.97 -0.01
N GLU A 74 55.57 -64.70 -0.36
CA GLU A 74 56.64 -63.72 -0.60
C GLU A 74 57.49 -63.38 0.65
N ASP A 75 57.01 -63.78 1.83
CA ASP A 75 57.72 -63.67 3.12
C ASP A 75 58.80 -64.73 3.33
N VAL A 76 58.92 -65.73 2.43
CA VAL A 76 59.89 -66.84 2.54
C VAL A 76 61.01 -66.76 1.47
N ASP A 77 60.82 -66.04 0.36
CA ASP A 77 61.85 -65.78 -0.66
C ASP A 77 61.86 -64.31 -1.12
N ASN A 78 62.90 -63.58 -0.73
CA ASN A 78 63.11 -62.15 -0.94
C ASN A 78 63.89 -61.83 -2.24
N SER A 79 64.05 -62.80 -3.15
CA SER A 79 64.68 -62.58 -4.45
C SER A 79 63.74 -62.08 -5.56
N ASN A 80 62.42 -62.05 -5.31
CA ASN A 80 61.38 -61.67 -6.29
C ASN A 80 61.36 -62.59 -7.55
N ASP A 81 61.95 -63.78 -7.50
CA ASP A 81 61.88 -64.76 -8.60
C ASP A 81 60.62 -65.66 -8.51
N ASN A 82 59.62 -65.24 -7.72
CA ASN A 82 58.39 -66.01 -7.45
C ASN A 82 57.41 -66.04 -8.63
N SER A 83 57.64 -65.18 -9.63
CA SER A 83 56.92 -65.19 -10.89
C SER A 83 57.20 -66.43 -11.76
N LEU A 84 58.07 -67.35 -11.33
CA LEU A 84 58.47 -68.52 -12.11
C LEU A 84 58.86 -69.73 -11.24
N ILE A 85 57.99 -70.74 -11.10
CA ILE A 85 58.38 -72.04 -10.52
C ILE A 85 58.69 -73.08 -11.61
N SER A 86 59.76 -73.84 -11.44
CA SER A 86 60.24 -74.81 -12.44
C SER A 86 60.18 -76.24 -11.93
N LEU A 87 59.87 -77.20 -12.80
CA LEU A 87 60.04 -78.60 -12.47
C LEU A 87 61.52 -78.89 -12.22
N ALA A 88 61.88 -79.44 -11.06
CA ALA A 88 63.27 -79.64 -10.69
C ALA A 88 64.05 -80.55 -11.68
N ASN A 89 65.36 -80.37 -11.75
CA ASN A 89 66.25 -81.26 -12.51
C ASN A 89 66.13 -82.72 -12.01
N GLY A 90 66.25 -83.66 -12.94
CA GLY A 90 66.32 -85.09 -12.67
C GLY A 90 64.97 -85.73 -12.38
N LYS A 91 63.86 -85.08 -12.75
CA LYS A 91 62.48 -85.57 -12.49
C LYS A 91 61.87 -86.27 -13.69
N VAL A 92 62.06 -85.72 -14.89
CA VAL A 92 61.51 -86.27 -16.14
C VAL A 92 62.62 -86.32 -17.19
N LEU A 93 62.90 -87.52 -17.69
CA LEU A 93 63.85 -87.73 -18.78
C LEU A 93 63.13 -87.97 -20.10
N LEU A 94 63.57 -87.30 -21.15
CA LEU A 94 63.26 -87.59 -22.54
C LEU A 94 64.35 -88.50 -23.12
N SER A 95 63.98 -89.75 -23.41
CA SER A 95 64.91 -90.77 -23.95
C SER A 95 64.61 -91.09 -25.41
N ALA A 96 65.66 -91.30 -26.20
CA ALA A 96 65.59 -91.82 -27.57
C ALA A 96 66.50 -93.05 -27.70
N THR A 97 65.99 -94.10 -28.36
CA THR A 97 66.78 -95.31 -28.64
C THR A 97 67.53 -95.11 -29.95
N VAL A 98 68.86 -95.18 -29.94
CA VAL A 98 69.69 -95.11 -31.14
C VAL A 98 70.14 -96.51 -31.52
N THR A 99 69.86 -96.92 -32.76
CA THR A 99 70.28 -98.21 -33.31
C THR A 99 71.36 -97.98 -34.35
N VAL A 100 72.50 -98.66 -34.19
CA VAL A 100 73.56 -98.71 -35.19
C VAL A 100 73.63 -100.12 -35.78
N VAL A 101 73.72 -100.22 -37.10
CA VAL A 101 73.89 -101.46 -37.86
C VAL A 101 75.21 -101.36 -38.61
N ASP A 102 76.14 -102.30 -38.48
CA ASP A 102 77.38 -102.30 -39.28
C ASP A 102 77.25 -103.06 -40.61
N GLY A 103 78.37 -103.30 -41.28
CA GLY A 103 78.46 -103.69 -42.69
C GLY A 103 78.11 -105.15 -42.98
N ASP A 104 78.13 -106.03 -41.99
CA ASP A 104 77.63 -107.41 -42.06
C ASP A 104 76.28 -107.60 -41.36
N ASN A 105 75.61 -106.48 -41.06
CA ASN A 105 74.28 -106.35 -40.46
C ASN A 105 74.19 -106.68 -38.96
N ASP A 106 75.30 -106.68 -38.21
CA ASP A 106 75.22 -106.74 -36.76
C ASP A 106 74.65 -105.43 -36.19
N THR A 107 73.71 -105.54 -35.25
CA THR A 107 73.03 -104.39 -34.64
C THR A 107 73.44 -104.18 -33.19
N ALA A 108 73.73 -102.93 -32.82
CA ALA A 108 73.81 -102.49 -31.44
C ALA A 108 72.83 -101.35 -31.17
N THR A 109 72.19 -101.37 -30.00
CA THR A 109 71.29 -100.30 -29.56
C THR A 109 71.87 -99.61 -28.32
N GLY A 110 71.66 -98.30 -28.24
CA GLY A 110 71.97 -97.48 -27.06
C GLY A 110 70.83 -96.52 -26.81
N THR A 111 70.68 -96.04 -25.57
CA THR A 111 69.69 -95.00 -25.25
C THR A 111 70.43 -93.71 -24.91
N VAL A 112 69.98 -92.60 -25.45
CA VAL A 112 70.38 -91.26 -25.04
C VAL A 112 69.20 -90.59 -24.35
N SER A 113 69.44 -89.96 -23.21
CA SER A 113 68.41 -89.27 -22.43
C SER A 113 68.81 -87.83 -22.17
N ALA A 114 67.85 -86.91 -22.31
CA ALA A 114 67.95 -85.53 -21.88
C ALA A 114 67.01 -85.31 -20.69
N ASP A 115 67.45 -84.54 -19.71
CA ASP A 115 66.62 -84.11 -18.60
C ASP A 115 65.75 -82.93 -19.02
N LEU A 116 64.45 -83.00 -18.74
CA LEU A 116 63.50 -81.91 -18.98
C LEU A 116 63.31 -81.05 -17.73
N GLY A 117 63.84 -81.47 -16.59
CA GLY A 117 63.86 -80.62 -15.41
C GLY A 117 64.67 -79.34 -15.66
N GLY A 118 64.19 -78.23 -15.11
CA GLY A 118 64.70 -76.88 -15.36
C GLY A 118 64.32 -76.28 -16.71
N ASN A 119 63.64 -77.04 -17.60
CA ASN A 119 63.12 -76.53 -18.88
C ASN A 119 61.58 -76.40 -18.90
N ILE A 120 60.90 -76.87 -17.86
CA ILE A 120 59.45 -76.77 -17.69
C ILE A 120 59.21 -75.75 -16.57
N HIS A 121 58.55 -74.65 -16.91
CA HIS A 121 58.29 -73.51 -16.01
C HIS A 121 56.79 -73.17 -15.95
N PHE A 122 56.37 -72.59 -14.83
CA PHE A 122 55.02 -72.08 -14.55
C PHE A 122 55.17 -70.67 -13.98
N GLU A 123 54.42 -69.69 -14.51
CA GLU A 123 54.52 -68.27 -14.15
C GLU A 123 53.36 -67.78 -13.25
N ASP A 124 53.58 -66.71 -12.47
CA ASP A 124 52.62 -66.11 -11.51
C ASP A 124 52.53 -64.57 -11.56
N ASP A 125 51.34 -64.00 -11.30
CA ASP A 125 51.02 -62.55 -11.40
C ASP A 125 50.38 -61.99 -10.10
N VAL A 126 51.17 -61.39 -9.19
CA VAL A 126 50.73 -60.83 -7.87
C VAL A 126 49.71 -59.67 -7.93
N PRO A 127 48.87 -59.44 -6.89
CA PRO A 127 47.86 -58.40 -6.88
C PRO A 127 48.45 -57.00 -6.62
N SER A 128 47.74 -55.94 -7.04
CA SER A 128 48.16 -54.56 -6.78
C SER A 128 46.97 -53.61 -6.55
N VAL A 129 47.24 -52.45 -5.97
CA VAL A 129 46.23 -51.40 -5.73
C VAL A 129 46.76 -50.03 -6.15
N THR A 130 45.96 -49.31 -6.94
CA THR A 130 46.23 -47.91 -7.29
C THR A 130 45.33 -47.00 -6.46
N ILE A 131 45.91 -45.99 -5.83
CA ILE A 131 45.17 -44.99 -5.03
C ILE A 131 45.01 -43.71 -5.86
N ASN A 132 43.75 -43.39 -6.15
CA ASN A 132 43.36 -42.13 -6.78
C ASN A 132 43.05 -41.06 -5.73
N ALA A 133 42.80 -39.82 -6.18
CA ALA A 133 42.29 -38.77 -5.32
C ALA A 133 40.92 -39.17 -4.74
N VAL A 134 40.72 -38.90 -3.45
CA VAL A 134 39.42 -39.11 -2.80
C VAL A 134 38.46 -38.02 -3.27
N ALA A 135 37.29 -38.43 -3.74
CA ALA A 135 36.20 -37.50 -4.07
C ALA A 135 35.32 -37.31 -2.82
N ASP A 136 35.68 -36.33 -1.99
CA ASP A 136 35.05 -36.01 -0.71
C ASP A 136 34.15 -34.75 -0.74
N GLY A 137 34.15 -33.98 -1.83
CA GLY A 137 33.40 -32.71 -1.93
C GLY A 137 31.87 -32.81 -1.83
N SER A 138 31.30 -33.99 -1.62
CA SER A 138 29.87 -34.18 -1.29
C SER A 138 29.62 -34.47 0.20
N ILE A 139 30.69 -34.63 0.99
CA ILE A 139 30.65 -34.92 2.41
C ILE A 139 30.98 -33.62 3.15
N THR A 140 29.97 -33.01 3.75
CA THR A 140 30.12 -31.78 4.50
C THR A 140 29.63 -32.00 5.93
N LEU A 141 30.41 -31.53 6.90
CA LEU A 141 30.12 -31.56 8.33
C LEU A 141 29.94 -30.11 8.78
N THR A 142 28.70 -29.73 9.05
CA THR A 142 28.33 -28.37 9.44
C THR A 142 27.72 -28.37 10.83
N THR A 143 28.28 -27.59 11.74
CA THR A 143 27.66 -27.25 13.02
C THR A 143 27.22 -25.79 13.05
N GLN A 144 26.30 -25.43 13.94
CA GLN A 144 25.76 -24.09 14.11
C GLN A 144 26.17 -23.50 15.47
N ASP A 145 26.77 -22.33 15.44
CA ASP A 145 27.29 -21.64 16.63
C ASP A 145 26.18 -21.32 17.63
N ALA A 146 25.02 -20.87 17.12
CA ALA A 146 23.77 -20.62 17.84
C ALA A 146 23.30 -21.77 18.76
N GLN A 147 23.72 -23.00 18.47
CA GLN A 147 23.33 -24.19 19.23
C GLN A 147 24.32 -24.56 20.35
N THR A 148 25.39 -23.78 20.52
CA THR A 148 26.51 -24.09 21.43
C THR A 148 26.63 -23.17 22.65
N ILE A 149 25.55 -22.46 22.97
CA ILE A 149 25.49 -21.51 24.08
C ILE A 149 25.71 -22.19 25.44
N GLY A 150 26.70 -21.69 26.18
CA GLY A 150 27.00 -22.09 27.56
C GLY A 150 27.56 -23.51 27.69
N SER A 151 26.70 -24.51 27.90
CA SER A 151 27.11 -25.92 28.06
C SER A 151 26.54 -26.86 27.00
N ALA A 152 25.81 -26.29 26.03
CA ALA A 152 25.27 -27.02 24.90
C ALA A 152 26.37 -27.33 23.86
N SER A 153 26.10 -28.30 22.98
CA SER A 153 27.04 -28.72 21.93
C SER A 153 26.25 -29.14 20.69
N ASP A 154 26.76 -28.79 19.51
CA ASP A 154 26.22 -29.25 18.23
C ASP A 154 27.13 -30.32 17.60
N THR A 155 26.59 -31.22 16.79
CA THR A 155 27.32 -32.36 16.23
C THR A 155 26.88 -32.72 14.81
N ALA A 156 27.84 -32.80 13.90
CA ALA A 156 27.67 -33.24 12.51
C ALA A 156 28.45 -34.53 12.23
N THR A 157 27.88 -35.44 11.42
CA THR A 157 28.53 -36.73 11.10
C THR A 157 28.47 -37.07 9.62
N GLY A 158 29.52 -37.71 9.09
CA GLY A 158 29.64 -38.08 7.68
C GLY A 158 30.54 -39.29 7.49
N SER A 159 30.20 -40.18 6.56
CA SER A 159 30.98 -41.41 6.30
C SER A 159 31.86 -41.27 5.07
N PHE A 160 33.17 -41.45 5.26
CA PHE A 160 34.18 -41.40 4.20
C PHE A 160 34.49 -42.79 3.61
N ALA A 161 33.87 -43.86 4.14
CA ALA A 161 34.18 -45.22 3.75
C ALA A 161 33.96 -45.50 2.27
N ALA A 162 32.85 -45.01 1.71
CA ALA A 162 32.54 -45.17 0.30
C ALA A 162 33.50 -44.39 -0.61
N ALA A 163 33.85 -43.15 -0.23
CA ALA A 163 34.78 -42.31 -0.98
C ALA A 163 36.19 -42.92 -1.00
N PHE A 164 36.64 -43.47 0.12
CA PHE A 164 37.94 -44.14 0.24
C PHE A 164 37.99 -45.46 -0.53
N LEU A 165 36.90 -46.24 -0.50
CA LEU A 165 36.78 -47.45 -1.29
C LEU A 165 36.77 -47.15 -2.80
N ALA A 166 36.09 -46.07 -3.23
CA ALA A 166 36.05 -45.66 -4.63
C ALA A 166 37.41 -45.13 -5.13
N ALA A 167 38.20 -44.52 -4.25
CA ALA A 167 39.56 -44.08 -4.57
C ALA A 167 40.56 -45.24 -4.72
N ALA A 168 40.23 -46.43 -4.20
CA ALA A 168 41.04 -47.63 -4.34
C ALA A 168 40.65 -48.43 -5.60
N VAL A 169 41.56 -48.52 -6.56
CA VAL A 169 41.38 -49.34 -7.77
C VAL A 169 42.22 -50.61 -7.63
N PRO A 170 41.59 -51.78 -7.34
CA PRO A 170 42.30 -53.05 -7.22
C PRO A 170 42.59 -53.67 -8.58
N SER A 171 43.71 -54.41 -8.66
CA SER A 171 44.05 -55.35 -9.72
C SER A 171 44.32 -56.71 -9.08
N TYR A 172 43.47 -57.69 -9.36
CA TYR A 172 43.48 -59.01 -8.72
C TYR A 172 44.22 -60.08 -9.53
N GLY A 173 45.24 -59.72 -10.31
CA GLY A 173 45.97 -60.71 -11.11
C GLY A 173 45.12 -61.48 -12.14
N ALA A 174 45.65 -62.63 -12.58
CA ALA A 174 45.07 -63.48 -13.64
C ALA A 174 44.19 -64.63 -13.11
N ASP A 175 44.27 -64.94 -11.81
CA ASP A 175 43.53 -66.00 -11.09
C ASP A 175 42.08 -65.59 -10.73
N GLY A 176 41.78 -64.29 -10.73
CA GLY A 176 40.42 -63.76 -10.70
C GLY A 176 40.14 -62.89 -9.47
N PRO A 177 38.94 -62.27 -9.39
CA PRO A 177 38.68 -61.27 -8.35
C PRO A 177 38.60 -61.88 -6.94
N GLY A 178 39.41 -61.35 -6.02
CA GLY A 178 39.31 -61.63 -4.58
C GLY A 178 38.54 -60.53 -3.82
N THR A 179 39.15 -59.93 -2.78
CA THR A 179 38.49 -58.92 -1.91
C THR A 179 39.27 -57.60 -1.81
N THR A 180 38.55 -56.47 -1.71
CA THR A 180 39.14 -55.17 -1.36
C THR A 180 38.46 -54.63 -0.12
N THR A 181 39.24 -54.29 0.90
CA THR A 181 38.75 -53.73 2.17
C THR A 181 39.47 -52.43 2.51
N VAL A 182 38.77 -51.52 3.19
CA VAL A 182 39.33 -50.28 3.73
C VAL A 182 39.08 -50.28 5.24
N GLY A 183 40.13 -50.05 6.01
CA GLY A 183 40.06 -50.05 7.47
C GLY A 183 41.19 -49.24 8.11
N SER A 184 41.27 -49.28 9.44
CA SER A 184 42.30 -48.56 10.22
C SER A 184 42.31 -47.05 9.98
N TYR A 185 41.12 -46.44 10.00
CA TYR A 185 40.97 -44.99 9.87
C TYR A 185 41.72 -44.24 10.99
N SER A 186 42.43 -43.18 10.62
CA SER A 186 43.17 -42.34 11.55
C SER A 186 43.18 -40.89 11.11
N LEU A 187 43.12 -39.98 12.08
CA LEU A 187 43.22 -38.54 11.86
C LEU A 187 44.64 -38.04 12.16
N SER A 188 45.13 -37.07 11.40
CA SER A 188 46.39 -36.37 11.68
C SER A 188 46.25 -34.86 11.45
N VAL A 189 46.97 -34.08 12.25
CA VAL A 189 47.09 -32.62 12.06
C VAL A 189 48.34 -32.35 11.23
N THR A 190 48.19 -31.63 10.14
CA THR A 190 49.30 -31.25 9.25
C THR A 190 49.84 -29.85 9.60
N ASP A 191 48.97 -28.97 10.12
CA ASP A 191 49.30 -27.64 10.63
C ASP A 191 48.44 -27.35 11.87
N SER A 192 49.08 -27.00 12.98
CA SER A 192 48.40 -26.72 14.24
C SER A 192 47.64 -25.39 14.24
N ASN A 193 47.96 -24.46 13.34
CA ASN A 193 47.22 -23.21 13.24
C ASN A 193 45.92 -23.44 12.46
N SER A 194 44.78 -23.40 13.16
CA SER A 194 43.47 -23.55 12.52
C SER A 194 43.13 -22.39 11.59
N GLY A 195 43.62 -21.18 11.89
CA GLY A 195 43.17 -19.94 11.27
C GLY A 195 41.86 -19.38 11.82
N LEU A 196 41.24 -20.07 12.79
CA LEU A 196 39.98 -19.70 13.43
C LEU A 196 40.24 -19.12 14.83
N THR A 197 39.31 -18.32 15.34
CA THR A 197 39.35 -17.75 16.70
C THR A 197 38.04 -18.04 17.44
N SER A 198 38.07 -17.96 18.77
CA SER A 198 36.88 -18.01 19.65
C SER A 198 37.13 -17.09 20.83
N ASN A 199 36.18 -16.18 21.10
CA ASN A 199 36.30 -15.10 22.07
C ASN A 199 37.57 -14.24 21.87
N GLY A 200 37.93 -13.98 20.61
CA GLY A 200 39.14 -13.25 20.21
C GLY A 200 40.45 -14.00 20.44
N LEU A 201 40.41 -15.28 20.84
CA LEU A 201 41.57 -16.13 21.09
C LEU A 201 41.78 -17.12 19.93
N ALA A 202 43.02 -17.26 19.46
CA ALA A 202 43.35 -18.19 18.38
C ALA A 202 43.12 -19.66 18.78
N ILE A 203 42.42 -20.41 17.92
CA ILE A 203 42.17 -21.84 18.07
C ILE A 203 43.36 -22.62 17.52
N THR A 204 43.94 -23.51 18.34
CA THR A 204 45.04 -24.39 17.93
C THR A 204 44.54 -25.83 17.82
N LEU A 205 44.90 -26.51 16.73
CA LEU A 205 44.59 -27.92 16.51
C LEU A 205 45.64 -28.82 17.17
N THR A 206 45.18 -29.77 17.97
CA THR A 206 46.04 -30.77 18.61
C THR A 206 45.45 -32.16 18.50
N LYS A 207 46.30 -33.17 18.33
CA LYS A 207 45.86 -34.57 18.36
C LYS A 207 45.79 -35.04 19.81
N VAL A 208 44.60 -35.44 20.27
CA VAL A 208 44.35 -35.96 21.63
C VAL A 208 43.80 -37.37 21.51
N GLY A 209 44.65 -38.38 21.74
CA GLY A 209 44.28 -39.77 21.50
C GLY A 209 44.04 -40.06 20.00
N SER A 210 42.85 -40.58 19.67
CA SER A 210 42.41 -40.78 18.27
C SER A 210 41.94 -39.51 17.59
N ASP A 211 41.53 -38.51 18.36
CA ASP A 211 40.75 -37.35 17.90
C ASP A 211 41.65 -36.14 17.64
N ILE A 212 41.11 -35.17 16.89
CA ILE A 212 41.68 -33.83 16.76
C ILE A 212 40.80 -32.86 17.56
N VAL A 213 41.44 -32.04 18.40
CA VAL A 213 40.77 -31.05 19.24
C VAL A 213 41.24 -29.66 18.83
N GLY A 214 40.30 -28.78 18.50
CA GLY A 214 40.51 -27.35 18.38
C GLY A 214 40.27 -26.69 19.74
N SER A 215 41.29 -26.04 20.30
CA SER A 215 41.21 -25.41 21.62
C SER A 215 41.87 -24.04 21.65
N THR A 216 41.34 -23.14 22.49
CA THR A 216 41.99 -21.88 22.89
C THR A 216 42.69 -22.05 24.23
N THR A 217 43.27 -20.97 24.77
CA THR A 217 43.76 -20.96 26.16
C THR A 217 42.65 -21.06 27.21
N ALA A 218 41.38 -20.85 26.82
CA ALA A 218 40.22 -20.93 27.71
C ALA A 218 39.58 -22.34 27.76
N GLY A 219 39.79 -23.18 26.74
CA GLY A 219 39.21 -24.53 26.69
C GLY A 219 39.10 -25.13 25.29
N GLU A 220 38.43 -26.28 25.21
CA GLU A 220 38.06 -26.94 23.96
C GLU A 220 36.90 -26.21 23.28
N VAL A 221 37.03 -25.97 21.97
CA VAL A 221 36.02 -25.30 21.13
C VAL A 221 35.32 -26.31 20.23
N PHE A 222 36.07 -27.19 19.58
CA PHE A 222 35.50 -28.28 18.79
C PHE A 222 36.40 -29.53 18.77
N ARG A 223 35.79 -30.66 18.39
CA ARG A 223 36.44 -31.97 18.30
C ARG A 223 36.05 -32.69 17.02
N ILE A 224 37.05 -33.28 16.36
CA ILE A 224 36.89 -34.15 15.20
C ILE A 224 37.33 -35.55 15.62
N SER A 225 36.41 -36.51 15.57
CA SER A 225 36.67 -37.92 15.86
C SER A 225 36.36 -38.80 14.66
N VAL A 226 36.99 -39.97 14.58
CA VAL A 226 36.69 -40.96 13.53
C VAL A 226 36.45 -42.34 14.13
N ALA A 227 35.35 -42.97 13.73
CA ALA A 227 35.01 -44.33 14.12
C ALA A 227 35.67 -45.37 13.19
N SER A 228 35.74 -46.63 13.64
CA SER A 228 36.39 -47.72 12.90
C SER A 228 35.72 -48.05 11.55
N ASN A 229 34.49 -47.59 11.34
CA ASN A 229 33.74 -47.73 10.08
C ASN A 229 33.93 -46.54 9.12
N GLY A 230 34.82 -45.58 9.43
CA GLY A 230 35.10 -44.42 8.59
C GLY A 230 34.10 -43.27 8.73
N THR A 231 33.21 -43.31 9.73
CA THR A 231 32.37 -42.15 10.09
C THR A 231 33.20 -41.13 10.87
N VAL A 232 33.29 -39.92 10.34
CA VAL A 232 33.86 -38.74 11.01
C VAL A 232 32.74 -37.97 11.70
N THR A 233 33.00 -37.51 12.92
CA THR A 233 32.09 -36.70 13.73
C THR A 233 32.78 -35.39 14.10
N LEU A 234 32.18 -34.27 13.75
CA LEU A 234 32.50 -32.93 14.24
C LEU A 234 31.56 -32.61 15.39
N THR A 235 32.10 -32.24 16.55
CA THR A 235 31.33 -31.74 17.69
C THR A 235 31.87 -30.37 18.06
N GLN A 236 31.00 -29.37 18.07
CA GLN A 236 31.30 -28.01 18.53
C GLN A 236 30.76 -27.84 19.96
N SER A 237 31.53 -27.18 20.82
CA SER A 237 31.24 -27.04 22.26
C SER A 237 31.47 -25.62 22.78
N ALA A 238 31.93 -24.71 21.92
CA ALA A 238 31.96 -23.28 22.17
C ALA A 238 31.81 -22.55 20.84
N GLU A 239 31.28 -21.33 20.90
CA GLU A 239 31.11 -20.39 19.78
C GLU A 239 32.47 -20.00 19.18
N LEU A 240 32.53 -19.87 17.86
CA LEU A 240 33.68 -19.35 17.11
C LEU A 240 33.43 -17.87 16.77
N ASP A 241 34.49 -17.09 16.63
CA ASP A 241 34.33 -15.71 16.17
C ASP A 241 34.16 -15.69 14.64
N HIS A 242 33.08 -15.08 14.18
CA HIS A 242 32.90 -14.67 12.79
C HIS A 242 33.46 -13.25 12.59
N LEU A 243 33.85 -12.88 11.37
CA LEU A 243 34.51 -11.59 11.12
C LEU A 243 33.47 -10.49 10.98
N PRO A 244 33.59 -9.31 11.63
CA PRO A 244 32.66 -8.23 11.40
C PRO A 244 32.53 -7.87 9.90
N GLU A 245 31.30 -7.65 9.45
CA GLU A 245 30.94 -7.50 8.02
C GLU A 245 31.60 -6.29 7.34
N ASP A 246 32.17 -5.36 8.11
CA ASP A 246 32.97 -4.23 7.67
C ASP A 246 34.43 -4.58 7.31
N VAL A 247 34.87 -5.82 7.58
CA VAL A 247 36.24 -6.32 7.32
C VAL A 247 36.28 -7.36 6.19
N ASP A 248 35.16 -8.05 5.92
CA ASP A 248 35.02 -9.03 4.82
C ASP A 248 34.01 -8.56 3.75
N ASN A 249 34.49 -8.34 2.53
CA ASN A 249 33.70 -7.88 1.40
C ASN A 249 33.16 -9.02 0.50
N SER A 250 33.34 -10.28 0.92
CA SER A 250 32.88 -11.47 0.21
C SER A 250 31.51 -11.98 0.66
N ASN A 251 30.98 -11.44 1.77
CA ASN A 251 29.67 -11.75 2.38
C ASN A 251 29.45 -13.19 2.88
N ASP A 252 30.52 -13.98 3.05
CA ASP A 252 30.41 -15.37 3.52
C ASP A 252 30.40 -15.51 5.06
N ASN A 253 30.14 -14.43 5.79
CA ASN A 253 30.27 -14.38 7.25
C ASN A 253 29.30 -15.29 8.02
N SER A 254 28.27 -15.83 7.35
CA SER A 254 27.38 -16.84 7.92
C SER A 254 27.98 -18.25 7.97
N LEU A 255 29.17 -18.47 7.39
CA LEU A 255 29.80 -19.79 7.31
C LEU A 255 31.34 -19.69 7.22
N ILE A 256 32.02 -20.12 8.28
CA ILE A 256 33.49 -20.27 8.28
C ILE A 256 33.89 -21.74 8.16
N SER A 257 34.97 -22.02 7.45
CA SER A 257 35.46 -23.38 7.23
C SER A 257 36.87 -23.58 7.76
N LEU A 258 37.17 -24.80 8.19
CA LEU A 258 38.57 -25.16 8.43
C LEU A 258 39.31 -25.18 7.09
N ALA A 259 40.38 -24.41 6.98
CA ALA A 259 41.14 -24.30 5.74
C ALA A 259 41.66 -25.67 5.25
N ASN A 260 41.87 -25.79 3.93
CA ASN A 260 42.50 -26.96 3.32
C ASN A 260 43.90 -27.20 3.90
N GLY A 261 44.26 -28.47 4.03
CA GLY A 261 45.58 -28.95 4.43
C GLY A 261 45.81 -28.96 5.93
N LYS A 262 44.77 -28.83 6.76
CA LYS A 262 44.89 -28.74 8.23
C LYS A 262 44.74 -30.10 8.90
N VAL A 263 43.74 -30.89 8.49
CA VAL A 263 43.45 -32.20 9.07
C VAL A 263 43.30 -33.23 7.95
N LEU A 264 44.11 -34.29 8.01
CA LEU A 264 44.00 -35.42 7.08
C LEU A 264 43.32 -36.60 7.76
N LEU A 265 42.39 -37.23 7.03
CA LEU A 265 41.87 -38.56 7.34
C LEU A 265 42.60 -39.58 6.47
N SER A 266 43.21 -40.61 7.07
CA SER A 266 43.91 -41.68 6.35
C SER A 266 43.36 -43.05 6.71
N ALA A 267 43.35 -43.99 5.76
CA ALA A 267 42.98 -45.39 5.98
C ALA A 267 43.89 -46.35 5.18
N THR A 268 43.97 -47.59 5.63
CA THR A 268 44.68 -48.66 4.92
C THR A 268 43.71 -49.41 4.02
N VAL A 269 44.09 -49.57 2.75
CA VAL A 269 43.42 -50.41 1.77
C VAL A 269 44.15 -51.74 1.69
N THR A 270 43.42 -52.85 1.70
CA THR A 270 43.97 -54.19 1.52
C THR A 270 43.22 -54.89 0.38
N VAL A 271 43.96 -55.30 -0.65
CA VAL A 271 43.49 -56.07 -1.80
C VAL A 271 44.04 -57.49 -1.67
N VAL A 272 43.16 -58.47 -1.85
CA VAL A 272 43.47 -59.90 -1.82
C VAL A 272 42.94 -60.50 -3.12
N ASP A 273 43.69 -61.37 -3.80
CA ASP A 273 43.26 -62.09 -5.01
C ASP A 273 42.75 -63.52 -4.68
N GLY A 274 42.73 -64.41 -5.68
CA GLY A 274 42.06 -65.72 -5.64
C GLY A 274 42.84 -66.79 -4.89
N ASP A 275 44.17 -66.72 -4.84
CA ASP A 275 45.05 -67.62 -4.07
C ASP A 275 45.53 -67.05 -2.71
N ASN A 276 45.08 -65.83 -2.40
CA ASN A 276 45.26 -65.08 -1.14
C ASN A 276 46.56 -64.28 -1.02
N ASP A 277 47.19 -63.93 -2.13
CA ASP A 277 48.21 -62.90 -2.11
C ASP A 277 47.61 -61.54 -1.73
N THR A 278 48.40 -60.70 -1.06
CA THR A 278 47.88 -59.45 -0.48
C THR A 278 48.70 -58.23 -0.88
N ALA A 279 48.02 -57.19 -1.35
CA ALA A 279 48.58 -55.87 -1.58
C ALA A 279 47.95 -54.84 -0.64
N THR A 280 48.76 -53.93 -0.09
CA THR A 280 48.27 -52.85 0.77
C THR A 280 48.62 -51.47 0.22
N GLY A 281 47.73 -50.50 0.46
CA GLY A 281 47.91 -49.10 0.10
C GLY A 281 47.40 -48.18 1.21
N THR A 282 47.86 -46.93 1.23
CA THR A 282 47.29 -45.89 2.12
C THR A 282 46.55 -44.89 1.27
N VAL A 283 45.31 -44.61 1.64
CA VAL A 283 44.47 -43.57 1.03
C VAL A 283 44.21 -42.48 2.06
N SER A 284 44.26 -41.22 1.63
CA SER A 284 44.05 -40.06 2.50
C SER A 284 43.16 -39.02 1.84
N ALA A 285 42.30 -38.38 2.65
CA ALA A 285 41.49 -37.23 2.30
C ALA A 285 41.83 -36.04 3.20
N ASP A 286 41.75 -34.85 2.66
CA ASP A 286 41.88 -33.60 3.40
C ASP A 286 40.50 -33.19 3.88
N LEU A 287 40.32 -33.08 5.19
CA LEU A 287 39.04 -32.66 5.77
C LEU A 287 38.88 -31.13 5.75
N GLY A 288 39.92 -30.38 5.38
CA GLY A 288 39.78 -28.95 5.16
C GLY A 288 38.83 -28.67 4.01
N GLY A 289 37.93 -27.71 4.21
CA GLY A 289 36.80 -27.44 3.32
C GLY A 289 35.62 -28.42 3.45
N ASN A 290 35.71 -29.49 4.24
CA ASN A 290 34.55 -30.32 4.62
C ASN A 290 33.98 -29.96 6.00
N ILE A 291 34.78 -29.30 6.85
CA ILE A 291 34.41 -28.86 8.21
C ILE A 291 33.95 -27.40 8.15
N HIS A 292 32.68 -27.16 8.48
CA HIS A 292 32.04 -25.84 8.44
C HIS A 292 31.38 -25.52 9.79
N PHE A 293 31.38 -24.24 10.13
CA PHE A 293 30.70 -23.65 11.28
C PHE A 293 29.81 -22.53 10.74
N GLU A 294 28.51 -22.63 10.96
CA GLU A 294 27.51 -21.65 10.52
C GLU A 294 27.14 -20.70 11.66
N ASP A 295 26.94 -19.44 11.29
CA ASP A 295 26.53 -18.35 12.18
C ASP A 295 25.08 -17.89 11.90
N ASP A 296 24.41 -17.34 12.92
CA ASP A 296 23.04 -16.86 12.86
C ASP A 296 22.90 -15.33 12.73
N VAL A 297 23.99 -14.64 12.36
CA VAL A 297 24.16 -13.23 11.93
C VAL A 297 22.98 -12.29 12.27
N PRO A 298 23.21 -11.25 13.07
CA PRO A 298 22.15 -10.34 13.44
C PRO A 298 21.67 -9.58 12.20
N THR A 299 20.37 -9.35 12.11
CA THR A 299 19.78 -8.61 10.98
C THR A 299 19.11 -7.34 11.49
N ALA A 300 19.26 -6.23 10.76
CA ALA A 300 18.60 -4.97 11.08
C ALA A 300 18.11 -4.28 9.80
N SER A 301 16.80 -4.01 9.73
CA SER A 301 16.15 -3.33 8.61
C SER A 301 15.58 -1.97 9.03
N PRO A 302 15.44 -1.02 8.09
CA PRO A 302 14.79 0.25 8.39
C PRO A 302 13.33 0.02 8.81
N ALA A 303 12.93 0.63 9.91
CA ALA A 303 11.57 0.55 10.45
C ALA A 303 10.88 1.90 10.36
N THR A 304 9.58 1.90 10.07
CA THR A 304 8.74 3.09 10.20
C THR A 304 7.57 2.76 11.11
N ASN A 305 7.40 3.52 12.19
CA ASN A 305 6.20 3.49 13.01
C ASN A 305 5.53 4.86 12.90
N ALA A 306 4.36 4.86 12.27
CA ALA A 306 3.58 6.05 12.01
C ALA A 306 2.29 6.02 12.84
N GLY A 307 1.93 7.17 13.40
CA GLY A 307 0.63 7.39 14.00
C GLY A 307 0.02 8.70 13.53
N GLN A 308 -1.28 8.80 13.69
CA GLN A 308 -2.05 9.99 13.38
C GLN A 308 -2.27 10.80 14.65
N ALA A 309 -2.10 12.11 14.60
CA ALA A 309 -2.56 12.96 15.69
C ALA A 309 -4.11 12.92 15.71
N THR A 310 -4.71 12.49 16.82
CA THR A 310 -6.16 12.23 16.95
C THR A 310 -6.85 13.31 17.79
N GLN A 311 -7.94 13.88 17.28
CA GLN A 311 -8.85 14.72 18.07
C GLN A 311 -9.97 13.85 18.66
N VAL A 312 -9.76 13.21 19.81
CA VAL A 312 -10.91 12.79 20.64
C VAL A 312 -10.98 13.72 21.84
N GLN A 313 -11.88 14.71 21.79
CA GLN A 313 -11.98 15.74 22.81
C GLN A 313 -13.45 16.13 23.04
N ASN A 314 -13.98 15.76 24.20
CA ASN A 314 -15.28 16.23 24.66
C ASN A 314 -15.27 17.76 24.75
N THR A 315 -16.34 18.40 24.29
CA THR A 315 -16.40 19.85 24.10
C THR A 315 -17.66 20.45 24.69
N ASN A 316 -17.52 21.57 25.39
CA ASN A 316 -18.60 22.47 25.76
C ASN A 316 -18.53 23.69 24.82
N LEU A 317 -19.50 23.80 23.92
CA LEU A 317 -19.56 24.84 22.90
C LEU A 317 -20.60 25.90 23.26
N MET A 318 -20.17 27.16 23.39
CA MET A 318 -21.06 28.29 23.60
C MET A 318 -21.21 29.07 22.29
N LEU A 319 -22.42 29.08 21.73
CA LEU A 319 -22.72 29.77 20.48
C LEU A 319 -23.47 31.06 20.81
N ILE A 320 -22.87 32.21 20.50
CA ILE A 320 -23.44 33.54 20.72
C ILE A 320 -23.77 34.10 19.34
N LEU A 321 -25.06 34.07 18.99
CA LEU A 321 -25.57 34.21 17.64
C LEU A 321 -26.36 35.51 17.49
N ASP A 322 -25.92 36.36 16.58
CA ASP A 322 -26.62 37.57 16.21
C ASP A 322 -27.86 37.22 15.39
N ILE A 323 -29.02 37.71 15.84
CA ILE A 323 -30.30 37.59 15.16
C ILE A 323 -30.95 38.96 14.93
N SER A 324 -30.13 40.01 14.83
CA SER A 324 -30.58 41.37 14.50
C SER A 324 -30.98 41.51 13.03
N GLY A 325 -31.67 42.60 12.70
CA GLY A 325 -32.21 42.84 11.36
C GLY A 325 -31.15 43.03 10.28
N SER A 326 -29.92 43.41 10.66
CA SER A 326 -28.80 43.52 9.71
C SER A 326 -28.31 42.15 9.22
N MET A 327 -28.67 41.06 9.91
CA MET A 327 -28.38 39.69 9.48
C MET A 327 -29.20 39.25 8.27
N ASP A 328 -30.29 39.95 7.92
CA ASP A 328 -31.07 39.67 6.69
C ASP A 328 -30.45 40.27 5.43
N TYR A 329 -29.43 41.11 5.56
CA TYR A 329 -28.78 41.69 4.39
C TYR A 329 -27.95 40.64 3.64
N GLU A 330 -27.74 40.89 2.35
CA GLU A 330 -26.91 40.03 1.52
C GLU A 330 -25.50 39.89 2.11
N SER A 331 -25.05 38.64 2.20
CA SER A 331 -23.70 38.32 2.66
C SER A 331 -22.64 38.53 1.56
N GLY A 332 -23.05 38.61 0.30
CA GLY A 332 -22.15 38.54 -0.86
C GLY A 332 -21.62 37.14 -1.16
N TYR A 333 -22.12 36.10 -0.48
CA TYR A 333 -21.82 34.70 -0.73
C TYR A 333 -23.07 34.00 -1.29
N GLN A 334 -23.00 33.56 -2.55
CA GLN A 334 -24.04 32.77 -3.24
C GLN A 334 -25.49 33.31 -3.12
N GLY A 335 -25.66 34.63 -2.99
CA GLY A 335 -26.98 35.25 -2.81
C GLY A 335 -27.62 35.01 -1.44
N MET A 336 -26.94 34.36 -0.50
CA MET A 336 -27.43 34.11 0.85
C MET A 336 -27.41 35.38 1.71
N THR A 337 -28.33 35.46 2.66
CA THR A 337 -28.27 36.46 3.74
C THR A 337 -27.17 36.13 4.74
N ARG A 338 -26.75 37.11 5.55
CA ARG A 338 -25.75 36.88 6.62
C ARG A 338 -26.26 35.90 7.68
N MET A 339 -27.57 35.87 7.93
CA MET A 339 -28.25 34.90 8.80
C MET A 339 -28.05 33.47 8.28
N GLN A 340 -28.29 33.25 6.98
CA GLN A 340 -28.11 31.94 6.35
C GLN A 340 -26.63 31.49 6.41
N VAL A 341 -25.68 32.40 6.15
CA VAL A 341 -24.24 32.12 6.30
C VAL A 341 -23.89 31.77 7.75
N MET A 342 -24.48 32.46 8.73
CA MET A 342 -24.29 32.17 10.15
C MET A 342 -24.84 30.81 10.54
N GLN A 343 -26.08 30.51 10.15
CA GLN A 343 -26.73 29.22 10.40
C GLN A 343 -25.89 28.08 9.81
N LYS A 344 -25.52 28.15 8.52
CA LYS A 344 -24.64 27.15 7.89
C LYS A 344 -23.28 27.03 8.57
N SER A 345 -22.65 28.14 8.94
CA SER A 345 -21.37 28.15 9.68
C SER A 345 -21.48 27.46 11.03
N ALA A 346 -22.54 27.73 11.79
CA ALA A 346 -22.79 27.14 13.09
C ALA A 346 -23.10 25.64 12.99
N LEU A 347 -23.87 25.23 11.99
CA LEU A 347 -24.20 23.81 11.74
C LEU A 347 -22.94 23.02 11.34
N GLU A 348 -22.11 23.55 10.44
CA GLU A 348 -20.85 22.91 10.06
C GLU A 348 -19.91 22.79 11.27
N LEU A 349 -19.80 23.83 12.11
CA LEU A 349 -19.04 23.77 13.36
C LEU A 349 -19.55 22.65 14.28
N LEU A 350 -20.87 22.54 14.47
CA LEU A 350 -21.48 21.50 15.30
C LEU A 350 -21.17 20.08 14.78
N ASP A 351 -21.29 19.87 13.47
CA ASP A 351 -20.98 18.58 12.85
C ASP A 351 -19.52 18.22 13.03
N LYS A 352 -18.59 19.16 12.83
CA LYS A 352 -17.16 18.92 13.09
C LYS A 352 -16.90 18.54 14.54
N TYR A 353 -17.40 19.32 15.50
CA TYR A 353 -17.18 19.02 16.92
C TYR A 353 -17.77 17.66 17.31
N SER A 354 -18.92 17.28 16.75
CA SER A 354 -19.58 16.00 17.03
C SER A 354 -18.79 14.79 16.54
N ALA A 355 -18.02 14.95 15.45
CA ALA A 355 -17.13 13.90 14.93
C ALA A 355 -15.94 13.62 15.87
N TYR A 356 -15.54 14.59 16.70
CA TYR A 356 -14.38 14.50 17.59
C TYR A 356 -14.72 14.05 19.02
N GLY A 357 -15.98 13.96 19.41
CA GLY A 357 -16.36 13.52 20.76
C GLY A 357 -17.73 14.01 21.19
N ASN A 358 -18.04 13.83 22.48
CA ASN A 358 -19.32 14.32 23.00
C ASN A 358 -19.29 15.85 23.08
N VAL A 359 -20.32 16.47 22.50
CA VAL A 359 -20.48 17.92 22.48
C VAL A 359 -21.74 18.29 23.23
N MET A 360 -21.62 19.25 24.15
CA MET A 360 -22.75 19.93 24.75
C MET A 360 -22.70 21.40 24.34
N VAL A 361 -23.84 21.93 23.90
CA VAL A 361 -23.98 23.26 23.31
C VAL A 361 -24.84 24.14 24.20
N ASN A 362 -24.45 25.39 24.40
CA ASN A 362 -25.33 26.41 24.97
C ASN A 362 -25.47 27.54 23.96
N ILE A 363 -26.71 27.87 23.59
CA ILE A 363 -27.01 28.86 22.55
C ILE A 363 -27.47 30.14 23.24
N ILE A 364 -26.89 31.26 22.85
CA ILE A 364 -27.29 32.60 23.23
C ILE A 364 -27.62 33.32 21.94
N THR A 365 -28.86 33.80 21.81
CA THR A 365 -29.30 34.59 20.66
C THR A 365 -29.47 36.02 21.09
N PHE A 366 -29.02 36.98 20.28
CA PHE A 366 -29.13 38.40 20.63
C PHE A 366 -29.57 39.26 19.46
N ALA A 367 -30.41 40.25 19.78
CA ALA A 367 -30.75 41.39 18.95
C ALA A 367 -30.76 42.62 19.87
N THR A 368 -31.90 43.30 20.07
CA THR A 368 -32.05 44.37 21.08
C THR A 368 -31.85 43.84 22.50
N SER A 369 -32.20 42.57 22.72
CA SER A 369 -31.95 41.84 23.96
C SER A 369 -31.37 40.46 23.67
N ALA A 370 -30.54 39.96 24.57
CA ALA A 370 -30.01 38.61 24.52
C ALA A 370 -30.88 37.64 25.33
N THR A 371 -31.01 36.41 24.83
CA THR A 371 -31.72 35.33 25.51
C THR A 371 -30.96 34.03 25.36
N ASN A 372 -31.06 33.17 26.38
CA ASN A 372 -30.68 31.76 26.27
C ASN A 372 -31.94 30.93 26.00
N PRO A 373 -32.26 30.56 24.75
CA PRO A 373 -33.46 29.79 24.40
C PRO A 373 -33.53 28.41 25.07
N THR A 374 -32.39 27.80 25.43
CA THR A 374 -32.37 26.46 26.04
C THR A 374 -32.39 26.52 27.56
N GLY A 375 -31.73 27.52 28.17
CA GLY A 375 -31.54 27.64 29.62
C GLY A 375 -30.75 26.50 30.28
N VAL A 376 -30.21 25.58 29.46
CA VAL A 376 -29.38 24.43 29.81
C VAL A 376 -28.45 24.12 28.65
N TRP A 377 -27.37 23.41 28.93
CA TRP A 377 -26.55 22.85 27.86
C TRP A 377 -27.29 21.66 27.23
N VAL A 378 -27.40 21.66 25.89
CA VAL A 378 -28.13 20.65 25.10
C VAL A 378 -27.19 19.87 24.19
N ASN A 379 -27.66 18.75 23.63
CA ASN A 379 -26.90 18.00 22.63
C ASN A 379 -26.92 18.70 21.26
N VAL A 380 -26.09 18.21 20.34
CA VAL A 380 -25.94 18.77 18.98
C VAL A 380 -27.27 18.79 18.22
N ASP A 381 -28.04 17.71 18.24
CA ASP A 381 -29.32 17.64 17.49
C ASP A 381 -30.31 18.72 17.93
N THR A 382 -30.43 18.94 19.24
CA THR A 382 -31.30 19.99 19.78
C THR A 382 -30.78 21.38 19.41
N ALA A 383 -29.45 21.57 19.43
CA ALA A 383 -28.83 22.82 19.04
C ALA A 383 -29.07 23.15 17.56
N LYS A 384 -28.91 22.17 16.66
CA LYS A 384 -29.19 22.33 15.22
C LYS A 384 -30.63 22.78 14.97
N ALA A 385 -31.60 22.13 15.61
CA ALA A 385 -33.02 22.48 15.47
C ALA A 385 -33.32 23.94 15.90
N ILE A 386 -32.62 24.45 16.91
CA ILE A 386 -32.78 25.84 17.35
C ILE A 386 -32.16 26.81 16.35
N ILE A 387 -30.96 26.52 15.86
CA ILE A 387 -30.23 27.37 14.90
C ILE A 387 -31.04 27.56 13.62
N LEU A 388 -31.69 26.52 13.12
CA LEU A 388 -32.53 26.57 11.92
C LEU A 388 -33.80 27.39 12.11
N GLY A 389 -34.37 27.37 13.31
CA GLY A 389 -35.56 28.17 13.64
C GLY A 389 -35.27 29.65 13.93
N LEU A 390 -34.03 30.10 13.80
CA LEU A 390 -33.68 31.50 14.04
C LEU A 390 -34.19 32.39 12.92
N VAL A 391 -34.73 33.53 13.32
CA VAL A 391 -35.20 34.58 12.43
C VAL A 391 -34.60 35.90 12.88
N SER A 392 -34.30 36.76 11.93
CA SER A 392 -33.84 38.12 12.18
C SER A 392 -34.93 38.94 12.89
N THR A 393 -34.51 39.90 13.69
CA THR A 393 -35.39 40.78 14.47
C THR A 393 -34.82 42.20 14.53
N ASP A 394 -34.92 42.89 15.66
CA ASP A 394 -34.69 44.33 15.80
C ASP A 394 -33.18 44.71 15.80
N SER A 395 -32.76 45.63 16.68
CA SER A 395 -31.39 46.18 16.80
C SER A 395 -30.32 45.17 17.24
N THR A 396 -29.05 45.59 17.36
CA THR A 396 -27.90 44.72 17.67
C THR A 396 -27.20 45.16 18.97
N ASN A 397 -27.22 44.32 20.02
CA ASN A 397 -26.73 44.65 21.36
C ASN A 397 -25.67 43.65 21.87
N TYR A 398 -24.39 44.02 21.77
CA TYR A 398 -23.27 43.15 22.15
C TYR A 398 -23.10 43.03 23.67
N ASP A 399 -23.35 44.12 24.40
CA ASP A 399 -23.27 44.13 25.86
C ASP A 399 -24.21 43.12 26.48
N ASP A 400 -25.45 43.10 26.01
CA ASP A 400 -26.44 42.17 26.51
C ASP A 400 -26.11 40.72 26.10
N ALA A 401 -25.53 40.52 24.91
CA ALA A 401 -25.06 39.23 24.43
C ALA A 401 -23.98 38.62 25.34
N LEU A 402 -22.92 39.39 25.65
CA LEU A 402 -21.85 38.94 26.54
C LEU A 402 -22.35 38.76 27.98
N ASN A 403 -23.21 39.67 28.45
CA ASN A 403 -23.83 39.58 29.77
C ASN A 403 -24.64 38.29 29.93
N GLU A 404 -25.40 37.89 28.92
CA GLU A 404 -26.15 36.64 28.95
C GLU A 404 -25.26 35.41 28.78
N ALA A 405 -24.24 35.46 27.92
CA ALA A 405 -23.25 34.39 27.76
C ALA A 405 -22.53 34.04 29.08
N ILE A 406 -22.13 35.04 29.86
CA ILE A 406 -21.48 34.84 31.17
C ILE A 406 -22.42 34.09 32.13
N LYS A 407 -23.73 34.40 32.12
CA LYS A 407 -24.71 33.69 32.95
C LYS A 407 -24.94 32.26 32.45
N ALA A 408 -25.15 32.11 31.14
CA ALA A 408 -25.45 30.84 30.49
C ALA A 408 -24.34 29.80 30.71
N PHE A 409 -23.09 30.23 30.83
CA PHE A 409 -21.99 29.30 31.12
C PHE A 409 -22.15 28.56 32.46
N GLY A 410 -22.86 29.16 33.42
CA GLY A 410 -23.19 28.57 34.72
C GLY A 410 -24.35 27.57 34.69
N ASP A 411 -25.02 27.37 33.56
CA ASP A 411 -26.18 26.49 33.44
C ASP A 411 -25.83 25.01 33.59
N THR A 412 -26.82 24.20 33.96
CA THR A 412 -26.65 22.76 34.11
C THR A 412 -26.56 22.03 32.77
N GLY A 413 -25.87 20.89 32.72
CA GLY A 413 -25.75 20.03 31.53
C GLY A 413 -24.37 20.05 30.88
N LYS A 414 -23.48 20.95 31.30
CA LYS A 414 -22.10 21.03 30.83
C LYS A 414 -21.30 19.75 31.14
N LEU A 415 -20.40 19.33 30.24
CA LEU A 415 -19.49 18.22 30.46
C LEU A 415 -18.35 18.60 31.42
N SER A 416 -18.04 17.69 32.34
CA SER A 416 -16.83 17.76 33.19
C SER A 416 -15.60 17.29 32.42
N ASN A 417 -14.44 17.94 32.63
CA ASN A 417 -13.17 17.59 31.96
C ASN A 417 -13.25 17.65 30.42
N ALA A 418 -14.00 18.61 29.90
CA ALA A 418 -14.12 18.93 28.47
C ALA A 418 -13.48 20.28 28.18
N GLN A 419 -13.06 20.51 26.93
CA GLN A 419 -12.64 21.85 26.51
C GLN A 419 -13.84 22.80 26.50
N ASN A 420 -13.61 24.08 26.78
CA ASN A 420 -14.65 25.10 26.67
C ASN A 420 -14.30 26.04 25.50
N VAL A 421 -15.22 26.18 24.56
CA VAL A 421 -15.04 27.00 23.36
C VAL A 421 -16.24 27.91 23.20
N SER A 422 -16.03 29.16 22.79
CA SER A 422 -17.12 30.07 22.41
C SER A 422 -16.94 30.63 21.01
N TYR A 423 -18.03 30.73 20.27
CA TYR A 423 -18.10 31.43 18.98
C TYR A 423 -19.11 32.56 19.07
N PHE A 424 -18.64 33.77 18.79
CA PHE A 424 -19.48 34.95 18.64
C PHE A 424 -19.65 35.24 17.15
N MET A 425 -20.88 35.13 16.63
CA MET A 425 -21.16 35.26 15.20
C MET A 425 -22.08 36.46 14.96
N SER A 426 -21.60 37.44 14.20
CA SER A 426 -22.32 38.70 13.93
C SER A 426 -21.75 39.38 12.68
N ASP A 427 -22.38 40.45 12.22
CA ASP A 427 -21.88 41.29 11.13
C ASP A 427 -21.03 42.49 11.61
N GLY A 428 -20.85 42.69 12.92
CA GLY A 428 -19.99 43.77 13.41
C GLY A 428 -20.69 45.13 13.52
N GLU A 429 -22.03 45.20 13.52
CA GLU A 429 -22.78 46.48 13.56
C GLU A 429 -23.56 46.72 14.88
N PRO A 430 -22.89 46.81 16.05
CA PRO A 430 -23.58 47.10 17.31
C PRO A 430 -24.21 48.50 17.28
N ASN A 431 -25.46 48.60 17.72
CA ASN A 431 -26.25 49.84 17.69
C ASN A 431 -27.16 50.03 18.91
N ASP A 432 -27.07 49.14 19.90
CA ASP A 432 -27.69 49.25 21.22
C ASP A 432 -26.69 48.76 22.28
N ASN A 433 -26.84 49.25 23.50
CA ASN A 433 -25.92 49.05 24.63
C ASN A 433 -26.64 48.78 25.96
N ALA A 434 -27.98 48.83 26.00
CA ALA A 434 -28.69 48.68 27.26
C ALA A 434 -28.80 47.20 27.68
N LEU A 435 -28.39 46.86 28.91
CA LEU A 435 -28.64 45.53 29.47
C LEU A 435 -30.14 45.32 29.71
N SER A 436 -30.70 44.25 29.14
CA SER A 436 -32.13 43.93 29.26
C SER A 436 -32.48 43.16 30.54
N GLY A 437 -31.47 42.56 31.20
CA GLY A 437 -31.60 41.74 32.40
C GLY A 437 -30.68 42.15 33.56
N SER A 438 -30.60 41.30 34.59
CA SER A 438 -29.67 41.52 35.70
C SER A 438 -28.21 41.38 35.23
N SER A 439 -27.31 42.19 35.77
CA SER A 439 -25.88 42.11 35.49
C SER A 439 -25.31 40.74 35.87
N ALA A 440 -24.48 40.19 34.98
CA ALA A 440 -23.70 38.97 35.22
C ALA A 440 -22.65 39.20 36.33
N THR A 441 -22.23 38.10 36.96
CA THR A 441 -21.14 38.14 37.94
C THR A 441 -19.82 37.87 37.23
N VAL A 442 -18.95 38.88 37.18
CA VAL A 442 -17.61 38.80 36.59
C VAL A 442 -16.54 38.56 37.66
N PRO A 443 -15.37 37.97 37.33
CA PRO A 443 -14.38 37.53 38.34
C PRO A 443 -13.82 38.63 39.24
N ASP A 444 -13.70 39.87 38.75
CA ASP A 444 -13.22 41.01 39.55
C ASP A 444 -14.33 41.69 40.37
N GLY A 445 -15.58 41.25 40.20
CA GLY A 445 -16.77 41.71 40.93
C GLY A 445 -17.36 43.02 40.45
N ASN A 446 -16.83 43.64 39.38
CA ASN A 446 -17.32 44.92 38.85
C ASN A 446 -17.69 44.81 37.37
N ASN A 447 -18.92 44.42 37.08
CA ASN A 447 -19.41 44.29 35.70
C ASN A 447 -19.58 45.68 35.04
N SER A 448 -18.80 45.91 34.00
CA SER A 448 -18.72 47.14 33.19
C SER A 448 -19.57 47.06 31.92
N LEU A 449 -20.17 45.90 31.59
CA LEU A 449 -21.06 45.71 30.44
C LEU A 449 -22.29 46.63 30.54
N GLY A 450 -22.69 47.18 29.39
CA GLY A 450 -23.83 48.08 29.25
C GLY A 450 -23.45 49.55 29.08
N GLY A 451 -22.27 49.82 28.53
CA GLY A 451 -21.68 51.14 28.33
C GLY A 451 -22.00 51.75 26.97
N GLY A 452 -20.99 51.82 26.09
CA GLY A 452 -21.10 52.42 24.75
C GLY A 452 -21.68 51.44 23.73
N ASP A 453 -21.91 51.86 22.48
CA ASP A 453 -22.34 50.92 21.44
C ASP A 453 -21.17 50.00 21.06
N GLY A 454 -21.34 48.69 21.31
CA GLY A 454 -20.30 47.69 21.10
C GLY A 454 -19.32 47.58 22.28
N ILE A 455 -18.36 46.66 22.19
CA ILE A 455 -17.44 46.38 23.30
C ILE A 455 -16.32 47.41 23.37
N ASP A 456 -16.22 48.13 24.49
CA ASP A 456 -15.16 49.09 24.74
C ASP A 456 -13.80 48.43 25.11
N GLY A 457 -12.72 48.90 24.47
CA GLY A 457 -11.35 48.39 24.64
C GLY A 457 -10.61 48.20 23.31
N ASP A 458 -9.27 48.37 23.30
CA ASP A 458 -8.44 48.22 22.09
C ASP A 458 -7.99 46.78 21.81
N GLY A 459 -8.58 45.80 22.53
CA GLY A 459 -8.12 44.41 22.61
C GLY A 459 -6.77 44.25 23.33
N THR A 460 -5.81 45.16 23.15
CA THR A 460 -4.41 45.01 23.58
C THR A 460 -4.11 45.34 25.04
N THR A 461 -4.85 46.28 25.64
CA THR A 461 -4.60 46.78 27.00
C THR A 461 -5.61 46.29 28.04
N LEU A 462 -6.64 45.54 27.60
CA LEU A 462 -7.75 44.97 28.38
C LEU A 462 -8.26 45.92 29.49
N THR A 463 -9.17 46.83 29.11
CA THR A 463 -9.87 47.74 30.03
C THR A 463 -11.37 47.68 29.78
N GLY A 464 -12.19 48.06 30.77
CA GLY A 464 -13.65 48.16 30.58
C GLY A 464 -14.30 46.81 30.28
N GLU A 465 -15.22 46.79 29.33
CA GLU A 465 -16.04 45.66 28.92
C GLU A 465 -15.19 44.51 28.35
N ALA A 466 -14.17 44.82 27.53
CA ALA A 466 -13.24 43.82 27.00
C ALA A 466 -12.45 43.10 28.12
N LYS A 467 -12.16 43.80 29.22
CA LYS A 467 -11.48 43.20 30.37
C LYS A 467 -12.39 42.22 31.11
N ASP A 468 -13.64 42.59 31.32
CA ASP A 468 -14.61 41.74 32.04
C ASP A 468 -14.88 40.44 31.28
N TRP A 469 -14.97 40.53 29.95
CA TRP A 469 -15.05 39.35 29.08
C TRP A 469 -13.78 38.49 29.15
N ALA A 470 -12.60 39.08 29.00
CA ALA A 470 -11.32 38.36 29.04
C ALA A 470 -11.09 37.66 30.40
N ASP A 471 -11.43 38.32 31.52
CA ASP A 471 -11.33 37.75 32.85
C ASP A 471 -12.27 36.54 33.02
N PHE A 472 -13.50 36.64 32.50
CA PHE A 472 -14.44 35.53 32.49
C PHE A 472 -13.91 34.33 31.69
N LEU A 473 -13.39 34.57 30.48
CA LEU A 473 -12.82 33.53 29.63
C LEU A 473 -11.63 32.84 30.31
N LYS A 474 -10.73 33.63 30.91
CA LYS A 474 -9.58 33.13 31.67
C LYS A 474 -9.98 32.32 32.89
N ALA A 475 -10.96 32.79 33.66
CA ALA A 475 -11.40 32.11 34.88
C ALA A 475 -12.04 30.72 34.60
N ASN A 476 -12.45 30.48 33.34
CA ASN A 476 -13.19 29.29 32.94
C ASN A 476 -12.50 28.47 31.84
N ASP A 477 -11.24 28.78 31.52
CA ASP A 477 -10.46 28.14 30.47
C ASP A 477 -11.22 28.08 29.12
N ILE A 478 -11.81 29.20 28.70
CA ILE A 478 -12.61 29.29 27.47
C ILE A 478 -11.76 29.90 26.34
N ASN A 479 -11.70 29.22 25.20
CA ASN A 479 -11.14 29.76 23.97
C ASN A 479 -12.25 30.42 23.15
N SER A 480 -12.23 31.74 22.97
CA SER A 480 -13.27 32.50 22.29
C SER A 480 -12.85 32.97 20.91
N PHE A 481 -13.68 32.70 19.91
CA PHE A 481 -13.54 33.16 18.54
C PHE A 481 -14.66 34.12 18.18
N ALA A 482 -14.36 35.15 17.39
CA ALA A 482 -15.35 36.04 16.81
C ALA A 482 -15.35 35.90 15.29
N LEU A 483 -16.53 35.68 14.71
CA LEU A 483 -16.75 35.44 13.28
C LEU A 483 -17.65 36.54 12.71
N GLY A 484 -17.15 37.23 11.68
CA GLY A 484 -17.87 38.25 10.91
C GLY A 484 -18.64 37.62 9.75
N MET A 485 -19.96 37.75 9.69
CA MET A 485 -20.80 37.06 8.71
C MET A 485 -20.96 37.85 7.41
N GLY A 486 -20.31 37.40 6.35
CA GLY A 486 -20.41 37.99 5.01
C GLY A 486 -19.53 39.21 4.77
N SER A 487 -19.46 39.59 3.49
CA SER A 487 -18.79 40.79 3.01
C SER A 487 -19.41 42.06 3.62
N GLY A 488 -18.55 42.96 4.09
CA GLY A 488 -18.97 44.17 4.81
C GLY A 488 -19.03 44.03 6.34
N SER A 489 -18.75 42.86 6.89
CA SER A 489 -18.64 42.70 8.35
C SER A 489 -17.48 43.51 8.96
N THR A 490 -17.69 44.08 10.15
CA THR A 490 -16.70 44.98 10.79
C THR A 490 -15.81 44.26 11.80
N ALA A 491 -14.61 43.84 11.36
CA ALA A 491 -13.61 43.16 12.21
C ALA A 491 -13.26 43.94 13.49
N SER A 492 -13.13 45.27 13.41
CA SER A 492 -12.73 46.10 14.55
C SER A 492 -13.74 46.12 15.69
N ALA A 493 -15.02 45.81 15.42
CA ALA A 493 -16.04 45.68 16.45
C ALA A 493 -16.04 44.28 17.11
N LEU A 494 -15.48 43.28 16.43
CA LEU A 494 -15.44 41.88 16.87
C LEU A 494 -14.10 41.50 17.53
N ASP A 495 -13.01 42.14 17.15
CA ASP A 495 -11.66 41.89 17.70
C ASP A 495 -11.59 41.97 19.24
N PRO A 496 -12.28 42.88 19.94
CA PRO A 496 -12.30 42.89 21.41
C PRO A 496 -12.91 41.63 22.05
N ILE A 497 -13.73 40.87 21.30
CA ILE A 497 -14.42 39.64 21.76
C ILE A 497 -13.54 38.39 21.52
N ALA A 498 -12.66 38.45 20.52
CA ALA A 498 -11.81 37.36 20.07
C ALA A 498 -10.59 37.18 21.00
N TYR A 499 -10.76 36.46 22.11
CA TYR A 499 -9.71 36.25 23.13
C TYR A 499 -9.54 34.76 23.48
N ASN A 500 -8.30 34.30 23.52
CA ASN A 500 -7.99 32.95 23.99
C ASN A 500 -7.69 32.97 25.49
N GLY A 501 -8.69 32.60 26.31
CA GLY A 501 -8.58 32.52 27.77
C GLY A 501 -7.66 31.42 28.28
N VAL A 502 -7.29 30.44 27.44
CA VAL A 502 -6.38 29.33 27.79
C VAL A 502 -4.92 29.75 27.68
N SER A 503 -4.56 30.42 26.57
CA SER A 503 -3.18 30.90 26.34
C SER A 503 -2.97 32.36 26.74
N GLU A 504 -4.02 33.05 27.17
CA GLU A 504 -4.03 34.46 27.58
C GLU A 504 -3.55 35.43 26.49
N VAL A 505 -3.96 35.20 25.24
CA VAL A 505 -3.59 36.04 24.09
C VAL A 505 -4.82 36.49 23.30
N ASN A 506 -4.77 37.72 22.79
CA ASN A 506 -5.76 38.20 21.85
C ASN A 506 -5.63 37.45 20.52
N THR A 507 -6.77 37.22 19.90
CA THR A 507 -6.88 36.69 18.55
C THR A 507 -7.52 37.75 17.65
N THR A 508 -7.52 37.53 16.34
CA THR A 508 -8.21 38.40 15.38
C THR A 508 -9.53 37.75 14.98
N SER A 509 -10.58 38.56 14.83
CA SER A 509 -11.84 38.10 14.26
C SER A 509 -11.64 37.59 12.83
N ILE A 510 -12.48 36.64 12.43
CA ILE A 510 -12.42 36.00 11.11
C ILE A 510 -13.65 36.42 10.34
N ILE A 511 -13.45 37.08 9.19
CA ILE A 511 -14.56 37.42 8.30
C ILE A 511 -14.83 36.23 7.39
N VAL A 512 -16.03 35.67 7.49
CA VAL A 512 -16.51 34.53 6.72
C VAL A 512 -17.18 35.06 5.47
N THR A 513 -16.41 35.12 4.39
CA THR A 513 -16.90 35.34 3.02
C THR A 513 -16.91 34.05 2.20
N ASP A 514 -16.33 32.99 2.75
CA ASP A 514 -16.26 31.64 2.20
C ASP A 514 -16.14 30.67 3.39
N PHE A 515 -16.91 29.57 3.38
CA PHE A 515 -16.86 28.56 4.43
C PHE A 515 -15.47 27.95 4.60
N SER A 516 -14.62 27.91 3.55
CA SER A 516 -13.24 27.41 3.65
C SER A 516 -12.40 28.14 4.71
N GLN A 517 -12.78 29.38 5.02
CA GLN A 517 -12.12 30.22 6.02
C GLN A 517 -12.39 29.75 7.47
N LEU A 518 -13.38 28.88 7.69
CA LEU A 518 -13.66 28.24 8.98
C LEU A 518 -12.65 27.12 9.32
N ALA A 519 -11.92 26.58 8.33
CA ALA A 519 -10.98 25.47 8.51
C ALA A 519 -9.81 25.84 9.43
N ALA A 520 -9.24 27.04 9.26
CA ALA A 520 -8.07 27.51 10.01
C ALA A 520 -8.35 27.69 11.51
N THR A 521 -9.60 28.01 11.86
CA THR A 521 -10.08 28.27 13.23
C THR A 521 -10.12 27.01 14.10
N LEU A 522 -10.24 25.83 13.48
CA LEU A 522 -10.52 24.56 14.15
C LEU A 522 -9.26 23.71 14.49
N LEU A 523 -8.06 24.14 14.10
CA LEU A 523 -6.83 23.32 14.17
C LEU A 523 -6.04 23.40 15.50
N SER A 524 -6.47 24.17 16.49
CA SER A 524 -5.59 24.59 17.61
C SER A 524 -5.50 23.63 18.83
N THR A 525 -6.13 22.45 18.85
CA THR A 525 -6.21 21.60 20.08
C THR A 525 -5.83 20.12 19.95
N VAL A 526 -4.92 19.77 19.04
CA VAL A 526 -4.62 18.35 18.70
C VAL A 526 -3.60 17.69 19.65
N VAL A 527 -3.90 16.46 20.11
CA VAL A 527 -2.98 15.57 20.86
C VAL A 527 -2.74 14.27 20.06
N ALA A 528 -1.55 13.67 20.16
CA ALA A 528 -1.25 12.38 19.53
C ALA A 528 -1.03 11.28 20.59
N PRO A 529 -1.55 10.04 20.38
CA PRO A 529 -1.27 8.93 21.27
C PRO A 529 0.22 8.54 21.20
N PRO A 530 0.80 7.97 22.28
CA PRO A 530 2.17 7.47 22.25
C PRO A 530 2.36 6.35 21.22
N LEU A 531 3.47 6.38 20.48
CA LEU A 531 3.86 5.29 19.60
C LEU A 531 4.66 4.27 20.40
N SER A 532 4.29 3.00 20.33
CA SER A 532 5.03 1.92 20.98
C SER A 532 5.38 0.84 19.97
N GLY A 533 6.48 0.14 20.22
CA GLY A 533 6.92 -0.97 19.38
C GLY A 533 8.06 -1.74 20.03
N VAL A 534 8.58 -2.73 19.32
CA VAL A 534 9.73 -3.54 19.75
C VAL A 534 10.72 -3.63 18.59
N LEU A 535 11.97 -3.27 18.84
CA LEU A 535 13.06 -3.33 17.86
C LEU A 535 13.59 -4.75 17.68
N LEU A 536 13.67 -5.54 18.75
CA LEU A 536 14.24 -6.90 18.77
C LEU A 536 13.15 -7.99 18.81
N ASN A 537 13.39 -9.12 18.14
CA ASN A 537 12.69 -10.40 18.31
C ASN A 537 11.14 -10.34 18.27
N GLY A 538 10.58 -9.93 17.12
CA GLY A 538 9.17 -10.14 16.77
C GLY A 538 8.32 -8.90 16.52
N GLY A 539 8.94 -7.70 16.48
CA GLY A 539 8.22 -6.44 16.29
C GLY A 539 8.08 -5.94 14.86
N LEU A 540 9.14 -6.03 14.02
CA LEU A 540 9.10 -5.97 12.54
C LEU A 540 10.46 -5.80 11.84
N THR A 541 11.61 -5.58 12.51
CA THR A 541 12.81 -5.16 11.74
C THR A 541 14.19 -5.59 12.21
N ALA A 542 14.40 -6.07 13.43
CA ALA A 542 15.71 -6.59 13.81
C ALA A 542 15.66 -7.89 14.60
N SER A 543 16.64 -8.75 14.34
CA SER A 543 16.86 -10.02 15.03
C SER A 543 18.31 -10.05 15.49
N ALA A 544 18.54 -10.43 16.74
CA ALA A 544 19.87 -10.70 17.25
C ALA A 544 20.14 -12.20 17.17
N GLY A 545 19.97 -12.81 15.99
CA GLY A 545 20.13 -14.24 15.83
C GLY A 545 19.14 -15.12 16.61
N GLY A 546 19.39 -16.42 16.60
CA GLY A 546 18.77 -17.46 17.40
C GLY A 546 19.40 -17.66 18.79
N ASP A 547 20.60 -17.12 19.03
CA ASP A 547 21.25 -17.03 20.34
C ASP A 547 20.74 -15.87 21.22
N GLY A 548 20.12 -14.87 20.58
CA GLY A 548 19.54 -13.69 21.22
C GLY A 548 20.56 -12.56 21.38
N GLY A 549 20.14 -11.41 21.89
CA GLY A 549 21.04 -10.26 22.05
C GLY A 549 20.33 -9.02 22.57
N TRP A 550 20.98 -7.87 22.42
CA TRP A 550 20.53 -6.60 22.98
C TRP A 550 20.76 -5.43 22.01
N ILE A 551 20.19 -4.26 22.34
CA ILE A 551 20.49 -3.01 21.65
C ILE A 551 21.81 -2.47 22.21
N GLY A 552 22.86 -2.44 21.40
CA GLY A 552 24.16 -1.89 21.78
C GLY A 552 24.20 -0.36 21.81
N SER A 553 23.46 0.30 20.91
CA SER A 553 23.34 1.76 20.94
C SER A 553 22.11 2.31 20.22
N ILE A 554 21.69 3.52 20.63
CA ILE A 554 20.69 4.35 19.94
C ILE A 554 21.32 5.70 19.62
N THR A 555 21.18 6.17 18.37
CA THR A 555 21.65 7.48 17.93
C THR A 555 20.47 8.41 17.66
N VAL A 556 20.41 9.52 18.39
CA VAL A 556 19.36 10.55 18.29
C VAL A 556 19.99 11.90 17.99
N ALA A 557 19.63 12.52 16.86
CA ALA A 557 20.11 13.84 16.46
C ALA A 557 21.65 14.03 16.54
N GLY A 558 22.41 12.98 16.19
CA GLY A 558 23.87 12.97 16.21
C GLY A 558 24.53 12.64 17.56
N VAL A 559 23.74 12.37 18.61
CA VAL A 559 24.22 11.89 19.92
C VAL A 559 23.95 10.39 20.03
N THR A 560 24.98 9.61 20.38
CA THR A 560 24.88 8.15 20.52
C THR A 560 24.89 7.75 21.99
N TYR A 561 23.87 6.98 22.37
CA TYR A 561 23.64 6.42 23.70
C TYR A 561 23.99 4.94 23.66
N HIS A 562 25.06 4.55 24.35
CA HIS A 562 25.60 3.20 24.34
C HIS A 562 25.15 2.41 25.57
N TYR A 563 24.99 1.09 25.39
CA TYR A 563 24.76 0.13 26.46
C TYR A 563 25.67 -1.09 26.26
N ASP A 564 26.40 -1.45 27.30
CA ASP A 564 27.19 -2.67 27.37
C ASP A 564 26.55 -3.61 28.40
N GLN A 565 25.89 -4.65 27.90
CA GLN A 565 25.20 -5.63 28.72
C GLN A 565 26.16 -6.47 29.57
N LYS A 566 27.39 -6.73 29.10
CA LYS A 566 28.38 -7.56 29.81
C LYS A 566 28.88 -6.86 31.07
N THR A 567 28.97 -5.54 31.05
CA THR A 567 29.39 -4.71 32.20
C THR A 567 28.24 -4.01 32.91
N ASP A 568 27.03 -4.14 32.39
CA ASP A 568 25.81 -3.42 32.78
C ASP A 568 26.07 -1.90 32.92
N SER A 569 26.71 -1.33 31.91
CA SER A 569 27.15 0.06 31.92
C SER A 569 26.68 0.85 30.70
N SER A 570 26.45 2.14 30.91
CA SER A 570 25.94 3.05 29.88
C SER A 570 26.92 4.20 29.63
N SER A 571 27.03 4.66 28.39
CA SER A 571 27.83 5.86 28.08
C SER A 571 27.19 6.69 26.96
N VAL A 572 27.61 7.95 26.82
CA VAL A 572 27.08 8.87 25.80
C VAL A 572 28.25 9.53 25.05
N THR A 573 28.17 9.55 23.72
CA THR A 573 29.18 10.16 22.84
C THR A 573 28.52 11.04 21.77
N GLY A 574 29.28 11.92 21.11
CA GLY A 574 28.79 12.71 19.97
C GLY A 574 28.09 14.02 20.32
N GLY A 575 27.89 14.34 21.61
CA GLY A 575 27.33 15.63 22.05
C GLY A 575 26.90 15.67 23.50
N THR A 576 26.11 16.68 23.87
CA THR A 576 25.49 16.79 25.20
C THR A 576 24.33 15.81 25.32
N SER A 577 24.29 15.01 26.38
CA SER A 577 23.17 14.09 26.63
C SER A 577 21.85 14.86 26.80
N ALA A 578 20.81 14.43 26.08
CA ALA A 578 19.43 14.85 26.26
C ALA A 578 18.58 13.77 26.95
N GLY A 579 19.25 12.74 27.49
CA GLY A 579 18.60 11.60 28.13
C GLY A 579 19.24 11.15 29.43
N THR A 580 18.51 10.28 30.11
CA THR A 580 18.88 9.65 31.39
C THR A 580 18.75 8.14 31.26
N PHE A 581 19.67 7.39 31.86
CA PHE A 581 19.64 5.93 31.89
C PHE A 581 19.13 5.40 33.23
N ASN A 582 18.22 4.43 33.21
CA ASN A 582 17.74 3.71 34.38
C ASN A 582 18.39 2.34 34.46
N THR A 583 19.35 2.15 35.38
CA THR A 583 20.11 0.89 35.57
C THR A 583 19.29 -0.25 36.19
N THR A 584 18.02 -0.03 36.58
CA THR A 584 17.17 -1.11 37.10
C THR A 584 16.37 -1.79 35.99
N THR A 585 16.07 -1.03 34.93
CA THR A 585 15.25 -1.48 33.79
C THR A 585 16.02 -1.37 32.48
N ASN A 586 17.31 -1.05 32.54
CA ASN A 586 18.20 -0.80 31.41
C ASN A 586 17.58 0.08 30.30
N GLU A 587 16.82 1.08 30.71
CA GLU A 587 16.03 1.94 29.83
C GLU A 587 16.70 3.32 29.67
N TRP A 588 16.88 3.75 28.42
CA TRP A 588 17.20 5.14 28.10
C TRP A 588 15.91 5.94 27.90
N SER A 589 15.80 7.09 28.58
CA SER A 589 14.74 8.09 28.36
C SER A 589 15.35 9.36 27.78
N ILE A 590 15.07 9.67 26.51
CA ILE A 590 15.73 10.70 25.69
C ILE A 590 14.70 11.75 25.23
N SER A 591 14.96 13.02 25.51
CA SER A 591 14.12 14.12 25.03
C SER A 591 14.39 14.45 23.56
N VAL A 592 13.36 14.44 22.71
CA VAL A 592 13.50 14.73 21.27
C VAL A 592 12.23 15.37 20.69
N ALA A 593 12.40 16.44 19.89
CA ALA A 593 11.30 17.18 19.25
C ALA A 593 10.17 17.61 20.22
N GLY A 594 10.51 17.92 21.47
CA GLY A 594 9.54 18.27 22.53
C GLY A 594 8.84 17.07 23.19
N GLY A 595 8.99 15.86 22.62
CA GLY A 595 8.52 14.59 23.19
C GLY A 595 9.63 13.82 23.93
N THR A 596 9.32 12.61 24.37
CA THR A 596 10.24 11.70 25.07
C THR A 596 10.24 10.33 24.41
N LEU A 597 11.40 9.87 23.96
CA LEU A 597 11.65 8.51 23.49
C LEU A 597 12.22 7.67 24.64
N LYS A 598 11.57 6.57 24.97
CA LYS A 598 12.05 5.54 25.90
C LYS A 598 12.43 4.30 25.12
N VAL A 599 13.59 3.70 25.40
CA VAL A 599 14.05 2.44 24.81
C VAL A 599 14.66 1.58 25.89
N ASP A 600 14.10 0.39 26.07
CA ASP A 600 14.68 -0.69 26.87
C ASP A 600 15.75 -1.38 26.03
N MET A 601 16.99 -1.37 26.52
CA MET A 601 18.14 -1.83 25.74
C MET A 601 18.28 -3.36 25.75
N ASP A 602 17.64 -4.07 26.67
CA ASP A 602 17.72 -5.54 26.74
C ASP A 602 16.78 -6.23 25.75
N ASN A 603 15.57 -5.69 25.59
CA ASN A 603 14.52 -6.32 24.76
C ASN A 603 14.07 -5.46 23.57
N GLY A 604 14.61 -4.24 23.43
CA GLY A 604 14.31 -3.34 22.32
C GLY A 604 12.89 -2.75 22.36
N VAL A 605 12.13 -2.90 23.44
CA VAL A 605 10.83 -2.25 23.61
C VAL A 605 11.04 -0.74 23.68
N TYR A 606 10.29 -0.01 22.86
CA TYR A 606 10.34 1.45 22.87
C TYR A 606 8.96 2.08 22.98
N THR A 607 8.92 3.29 23.53
CA THR A 607 7.75 4.16 23.56
C THR A 607 8.17 5.59 23.27
N PHE A 608 7.58 6.20 22.25
CA PHE A 608 7.70 7.62 21.98
C PHE A 608 6.43 8.34 22.42
N THR A 609 6.56 9.19 23.43
CA THR A 609 5.49 10.08 23.89
C THR A 609 5.66 11.43 23.21
N PRO A 610 4.78 11.82 22.28
CA PRO A 610 4.86 13.10 21.59
C PRO A 610 4.55 14.28 22.55
N PRO A 611 4.95 15.53 22.21
CA PRO A 611 4.59 16.73 22.97
C PRO A 611 3.07 16.96 23.01
N SER A 612 2.59 17.76 23.98
CA SER A 612 1.16 18.11 24.10
C SER A 612 0.63 18.99 22.96
N VAL A 613 1.50 19.58 22.16
CA VAL A 613 1.14 20.38 20.97
C VAL A 613 1.90 19.81 19.78
N ILE A 614 1.15 19.33 18.78
CA ILE A 614 1.72 18.80 17.54
C ILE A 614 1.84 19.94 16.51
N PRO A 615 3.02 20.18 15.89
CA PRO A 615 3.15 21.16 14.82
C PRO A 615 2.27 20.84 13.61
N SER A 616 1.87 21.87 12.85
CA SER A 616 1.03 21.71 11.64
C SER A 616 1.65 20.85 10.54
N GLY A 617 2.97 20.65 10.55
CA GLY A 617 3.69 19.74 9.65
C GLY A 617 3.88 18.32 10.21
N GLY A 618 3.32 17.99 11.37
CA GLY A 618 3.55 16.73 12.07
C GLY A 618 4.93 16.66 12.75
N ILE A 619 5.32 15.46 13.16
CA ILE A 619 6.64 15.15 13.71
C ILE A 619 7.23 14.01 12.88
N SER A 620 8.47 14.16 12.40
CA SER A 620 9.18 13.10 11.69
C SER A 620 10.62 13.03 12.20
N GLN A 621 10.93 11.99 12.95
CA GLN A 621 12.25 11.80 13.55
C GLN A 621 12.83 10.45 13.13
N VAL A 622 14.10 10.45 12.72
CA VAL A 622 14.85 9.25 12.38
C VAL A 622 15.92 9.01 13.44
N PHE A 623 15.94 7.80 13.98
CA PHE A 623 16.89 7.35 15.00
C PHE A 623 17.72 6.21 14.42
N GLY A 624 19.04 6.24 14.63
CA GLY A 624 19.88 5.07 14.34
C GLY A 624 19.84 4.08 15.51
N TYR A 625 19.90 2.79 15.25
CA TYR A 625 20.04 1.78 16.29
C TYR A 625 21.04 0.69 15.86
N ASN A 626 21.73 0.09 16.83
CA ASN A 626 22.66 -1.01 16.64
C ASN A 626 22.26 -2.20 17.52
N VAL A 627 22.13 -3.37 16.91
CA VAL A 627 21.90 -4.66 17.57
C VAL A 627 23.22 -5.39 17.72
N ILE A 628 23.39 -6.09 18.84
CA ILE A 628 24.53 -6.95 19.15
C ILE A 628 23.96 -8.29 19.66
N ASP A 629 24.41 -9.40 19.12
CA ASP A 629 24.18 -10.78 19.63
C ASP A 629 25.19 -11.16 20.74
N HIS A 630 25.20 -12.41 21.21
CA HIS A 630 26.02 -12.77 22.37
C HIS A 630 27.51 -12.93 22.03
N ASP A 631 27.84 -13.39 20.83
CA ASP A 631 29.20 -13.56 20.33
C ASP A 631 29.81 -12.25 19.79
N GLY A 632 28.97 -11.26 19.47
CA GLY A 632 29.35 -9.85 19.35
C GLY A 632 29.33 -9.30 17.93
N ASP A 633 28.72 -10.02 17.00
CA ASP A 633 28.36 -9.52 15.69
C ASP A 633 27.31 -8.40 15.81
N THR A 634 27.29 -7.52 14.81
CA THR A 634 26.51 -6.28 14.90
C THR A 634 25.73 -5.98 13.64
N ALA A 635 24.49 -5.52 13.82
CA ALA A 635 23.66 -5.03 12.72
C ALA A 635 23.07 -3.66 13.07
N SER A 636 23.16 -2.72 12.13
CA SER A 636 22.70 -1.35 12.32
C SER A 636 21.62 -0.96 11.32
N SER A 637 20.62 -0.21 11.78
CA SER A 637 19.62 0.37 10.89
C SER A 637 18.96 1.61 11.49
N THR A 638 17.84 2.05 10.91
CA THR A 638 17.11 3.25 11.35
C THR A 638 15.67 2.96 11.74
N LEU A 639 15.19 3.68 12.76
CA LEU A 639 13.79 3.75 13.16
C LEU A 639 13.27 5.16 12.83
N SER A 640 12.28 5.23 11.95
CA SER A 640 11.55 6.45 11.63
C SER A 640 10.26 6.49 12.44
N LEU A 641 10.13 7.46 13.34
CA LEU A 641 8.89 7.72 14.06
C LEU A 641 8.20 8.93 13.43
N MET A 642 6.98 8.70 12.94
CA MET A 642 6.19 9.72 12.25
C MET A 642 4.87 9.94 12.99
N ILE A 643 4.61 11.17 13.40
CA ILE A 643 3.28 11.63 13.79
C ILE A 643 2.79 12.49 12.64
N ASN A 644 1.85 11.97 11.87
CA ASN A 644 1.19 12.74 10.83
C ASN A 644 0.44 13.93 11.48
N PRO A 645 0.47 15.12 10.86
CA PRO A 645 -0.28 16.26 11.36
C PRO A 645 -1.76 15.89 11.45
N ALA A 646 -2.48 16.46 12.41
CA ALA A 646 -3.92 16.32 12.47
C ALA A 646 -4.50 16.67 11.11
N ILE A 647 -5.34 15.80 10.58
CA ILE A 647 -6.19 16.16 9.46
C ILE A 647 -7.22 17.10 10.08
N GLY A 648 -6.97 18.41 9.94
CA GLY A 648 -7.99 19.41 10.22
C GLY A 648 -9.20 19.12 9.35
N PRO A 649 -10.40 19.59 9.73
CA PRO A 649 -11.52 19.54 8.81
C PRO A 649 -11.09 20.30 7.54
N THR A 650 -11.00 19.57 6.42
CA THR A 650 -10.94 20.22 5.11
C THR A 650 -12.33 20.83 4.96
N VAL A 651 -12.46 22.12 5.25
CA VAL A 651 -13.68 22.85 4.90
C VAL A 651 -13.57 23.17 3.43
N VAL A 652 -13.80 22.15 2.62
CA VAL A 652 -14.33 22.26 1.27
C VAL A 652 -15.03 20.91 1.06
N ARG A 653 -16.22 20.74 1.64
CA ARG A 653 -17.18 19.79 1.04
C ARG A 653 -17.73 20.56 -0.14
N ASP A 654 -17.07 20.41 -1.28
CA ASP A 654 -17.53 21.01 -2.53
C ASP A 654 -18.79 20.25 -2.97
N ASP A 655 -18.75 18.91 -2.87
CA ASP A 655 -19.84 18.03 -3.25
C ASP A 655 -20.09 16.96 -2.16
N PHE A 656 -21.29 16.95 -1.59
CA PHE A 656 -21.75 15.88 -0.69
C PHE A 656 -22.89 15.11 -1.35
N VAL A 657 -22.63 13.87 -1.71
CA VAL A 657 -23.59 12.96 -2.34
C VAL A 657 -24.13 12.01 -1.28
N ILE A 658 -25.44 11.88 -1.20
CA ILE A 658 -26.13 10.93 -0.36
C ILE A 658 -26.83 9.93 -1.26
N THR A 659 -26.56 8.64 -1.10
CA THR A 659 -27.20 7.61 -1.92
C THR A 659 -27.53 6.36 -1.11
N ASN A 660 -28.48 5.55 -1.60
CA ASN A 660 -28.71 4.19 -1.11
C ASN A 660 -28.24 3.13 -2.11
N GLN A 661 -27.53 3.55 -3.15
CA GLN A 661 -26.96 2.69 -4.18
C GLN A 661 -25.46 2.46 -3.96
N ASP A 662 -24.89 1.55 -4.75
CA ASP A 662 -23.45 1.34 -4.80
C ASP A 662 -22.77 2.60 -5.39
N PRO A 663 -21.79 3.23 -4.71
CA PRO A 663 -21.12 4.42 -5.21
C PRO A 663 -20.51 4.27 -6.60
N SER A 664 -20.12 3.04 -7.01
CA SER A 664 -19.62 2.75 -8.36
C SER A 664 -20.67 2.88 -9.46
N THR A 665 -21.95 3.00 -9.09
CA THR A 665 -23.08 3.17 -10.01
C THR A 665 -23.53 4.62 -10.16
N ILE A 666 -22.96 5.54 -9.37
CA ILE A 666 -23.21 6.98 -9.50
C ILE A 666 -22.72 7.44 -10.88
N PRO A 667 -23.58 8.07 -11.70
CA PRO A 667 -23.17 8.55 -13.02
C PRO A 667 -22.12 9.67 -12.92
N ASP A 668 -21.12 9.66 -13.82
CA ASP A 668 -20.08 10.71 -13.89
C ASP A 668 -20.64 12.13 -13.98
N TRP A 669 -21.81 12.29 -14.59
CA TRP A 669 -22.46 13.59 -14.69
C TRP A 669 -23.04 14.09 -13.38
N ALA A 670 -23.47 13.20 -12.47
CA ALA A 670 -23.95 13.58 -11.15
C ALA A 670 -22.79 14.12 -10.29
N LEU A 671 -21.56 13.71 -10.61
CA LEU A 671 -20.31 14.26 -10.04
C LEU A 671 -19.90 15.59 -10.69
N LEU A 672 -20.58 16.04 -11.76
CA LEU A 672 -20.30 17.27 -12.50
C LEU A 672 -21.44 18.30 -12.39
N ALA A 673 -22.59 17.92 -11.83
CA ALA A 673 -23.81 18.74 -11.78
C ALA A 673 -23.75 19.85 -10.72
N ASN A 674 -22.75 19.82 -9.82
CA ASN A 674 -22.57 20.80 -8.78
C ASN A 674 -21.25 21.57 -9.00
N ASP A 675 -21.33 22.72 -9.64
CA ASP A 675 -20.31 23.76 -9.51
C ASP A 675 -21.01 24.95 -8.83
N THR A 676 -21.10 24.87 -7.50
CA THR A 676 -21.49 25.93 -6.57
C THR A 676 -20.50 27.11 -6.57
N GLY A 677 -19.82 27.38 -7.69
CA GLY A 677 -19.00 28.55 -7.90
C GLY A 677 -19.82 29.86 -7.94
N PRO A 678 -19.20 31.01 -7.61
CA PRO A 678 -19.83 32.33 -7.46
C PRO A 678 -20.37 32.97 -8.76
N LEU A 679 -20.55 32.21 -9.84
CA LEU A 679 -20.97 32.70 -11.16
C LEU A 679 -22.27 32.10 -11.69
N ALA A 680 -22.97 31.24 -10.94
CA ALA A 680 -24.20 30.61 -11.42
C ALA A 680 -25.45 31.51 -11.28
N ALA A 681 -25.49 32.61 -12.07
CA ALA A 681 -26.75 33.30 -12.37
C ALA A 681 -27.65 32.50 -13.36
N THR A 682 -27.21 31.30 -13.73
CA THR A 682 -27.93 30.35 -14.58
C THR A 682 -27.53 28.95 -14.09
N GLN A 683 -28.31 28.37 -13.18
CA GLN A 683 -28.39 26.91 -13.06
C GLN A 683 -29.00 26.37 -14.35
N ALA A 684 -28.20 26.37 -15.41
CA ALA A 684 -28.55 25.78 -16.68
C ALA A 684 -28.12 24.32 -16.63
N ILE A 685 -29.02 23.44 -16.18
CA ILE A 685 -29.01 22.06 -16.63
C ILE A 685 -29.44 22.08 -18.12
N THR A 686 -28.56 22.60 -18.98
CA THR A 686 -28.69 22.52 -20.43
C THR A 686 -28.06 21.21 -20.89
N GLY A 687 -28.82 20.12 -20.76
CA GLY A 687 -28.51 18.87 -21.45
C GLY A 687 -27.47 17.98 -20.78
N VAL A 688 -27.89 17.09 -19.87
CA VAL A 688 -27.02 16.00 -19.38
C VAL A 688 -27.18 14.72 -20.20
N SER A 689 -28.02 14.74 -21.25
CA SER A 689 -27.89 13.82 -22.38
C SER A 689 -26.93 14.43 -23.44
N GLY A 690 -25.66 14.55 -23.06
CA GLY A 690 -24.57 14.99 -23.93
C GLY A 690 -23.99 16.33 -23.52
N ALA A 691 -22.95 16.32 -22.69
CA ALA A 691 -22.11 17.48 -22.41
C ALA A 691 -21.62 18.11 -23.73
N VAL A 692 -22.22 19.21 -24.16
CA VAL A 692 -21.75 20.03 -25.26
C VAL A 692 -20.98 21.21 -24.67
N GLY A 693 -19.64 21.13 -24.69
CA GLY A 693 -18.80 22.33 -24.54
C GLY A 693 -17.40 22.16 -23.93
N GLY A 694 -17.10 21.06 -23.25
CA GLY A 694 -15.78 20.77 -22.71
C GLY A 694 -15.37 19.32 -22.96
N THR A 695 -14.19 19.09 -23.52
CA THR A 695 -13.62 17.73 -23.60
C THR A 695 -13.18 17.28 -22.22
N VAL A 696 -13.94 16.37 -21.60
CA VAL A 696 -13.42 15.51 -20.54
C VAL A 696 -12.52 14.48 -21.21
N THR A 697 -11.21 14.68 -21.18
CA THR A 697 -10.28 13.57 -21.44
C THR A 697 -10.26 12.69 -20.21
N ASP A 698 -11.07 11.63 -20.23
CA ASP A 698 -10.88 10.44 -19.39
C ASP A 698 -9.42 10.01 -19.54
N GLY A 699 -8.64 10.21 -18.48
CA GLY A 699 -7.31 9.67 -18.34
C GLY A 699 -7.37 8.18 -18.07
N VAL A 700 -8.01 7.38 -18.93
CA VAL A 700 -8.04 5.91 -18.90
C VAL A 700 -8.13 5.35 -17.48
N GLY A 701 -9.21 5.66 -16.75
CA GLY A 701 -9.39 5.13 -15.40
C GLY A 701 -10.72 5.52 -14.78
N SER A 702 -11.53 4.51 -14.45
CA SER A 702 -12.69 4.63 -13.56
C SER A 702 -12.35 5.50 -12.36
N VAL A 703 -13.29 6.36 -11.97
CA VAL A 703 -13.43 6.89 -10.61
C VAL A 703 -13.11 5.75 -9.61
N VAL A 704 -12.03 5.88 -8.84
CA VAL A 704 -11.67 4.92 -7.79
C VAL A 704 -12.02 5.56 -6.45
N PHE A 705 -13.08 5.09 -5.80
CA PHE A 705 -13.34 5.38 -4.40
C PHE A 705 -12.32 4.63 -3.54
N ASP A 706 -11.65 5.33 -2.64
CA ASP A 706 -10.58 4.77 -1.81
C ASP A 706 -11.12 4.30 -0.46
N ASP A 707 -11.30 2.98 -0.31
CA ASP A 707 -11.71 2.33 0.94
C ASP A 707 -10.52 2.12 1.92
N THR A 708 -9.32 2.64 1.63
CA THR A 708 -8.12 2.33 2.45
C THR A 708 -7.98 3.15 3.74
N SER A 709 -8.89 4.09 4.03
CA SER A 709 -8.77 4.99 5.20
C SER A 709 -9.25 4.41 6.53
N GLY A 710 -9.91 3.24 6.55
CA GLY A 710 -10.26 2.56 7.80
C GLY A 710 -11.12 3.38 8.77
N SER A 711 -11.99 4.26 8.25
CA SER A 711 -12.97 4.98 9.08
C SER A 711 -13.97 3.98 9.68
N ALA A 712 -14.16 4.04 11.00
CA ALA A 712 -14.98 3.08 11.76
C ALA A 712 -16.50 3.28 11.58
N THR A 713 -16.94 4.15 10.67
CA THR A 713 -18.35 4.32 10.30
C THR A 713 -18.61 3.62 8.96
N PRO A 714 -19.37 2.51 8.91
CA PRO A 714 -19.47 1.64 7.72
C PRO A 714 -20.17 2.21 6.47
N ASN A 715 -20.36 3.53 6.37
CA ASN A 715 -21.30 4.16 5.44
C ASN A 715 -20.74 5.41 4.71
N LEU A 716 -19.50 5.85 4.96
CA LEU A 716 -18.94 7.06 4.35
C LEU A 716 -17.75 6.69 3.44
N TYR A 717 -17.88 6.93 2.14
CA TYR A 717 -16.84 6.70 1.14
C TYR A 717 -16.18 8.02 0.75
N ASP A 718 -14.84 8.06 0.82
CA ASP A 718 -14.05 9.21 0.36
C ASP A 718 -13.55 8.94 -1.08
N GLY A 719 -14.00 9.76 -2.02
CA GLY A 719 -13.52 9.78 -3.41
C GLY A 719 -12.85 11.12 -3.71
N SER A 720 -11.75 11.11 -4.47
CA SER A 720 -11.12 12.35 -4.94
C SER A 720 -11.03 12.30 -6.45
N PHE A 721 -11.63 13.27 -7.13
CA PHE A 721 -11.54 13.44 -8.59
C PHE A 721 -10.94 14.79 -8.89
N ASN A 722 -9.87 14.81 -9.67
CA ASN A 722 -9.29 16.08 -10.12
C ASN A 722 -9.96 16.47 -11.43
N TYR A 723 -10.69 17.59 -11.42
CA TYR A 723 -11.16 18.25 -12.64
C TYR A 723 -10.26 19.43 -12.99
N THR A 724 -10.05 19.67 -14.28
CA THR A 724 -9.40 20.90 -14.75
C THR A 724 -10.33 21.60 -15.73
N ASN A 725 -11.06 22.62 -15.25
CA ASN A 725 -11.69 23.59 -16.13
C ASN A 725 -10.66 24.65 -16.56
N SER A 726 -10.81 25.16 -17.78
CA SER A 726 -9.89 26.10 -18.42
C SER A 726 -9.62 27.34 -17.55
N THR A 727 -8.43 27.37 -16.94
CA THR A 727 -7.69 28.46 -16.27
C THR A 727 -7.66 28.51 -14.73
N THR A 728 -8.49 27.76 -14.01
CA THR A 728 -8.39 27.57 -12.56
C THR A 728 -8.40 26.09 -12.22
N ALA A 729 -7.39 25.62 -11.48
CA ALA A 729 -7.40 24.28 -10.91
C ALA A 729 -8.27 24.33 -9.65
N ASP A 730 -9.44 23.70 -9.70
CA ASP A 730 -10.27 23.47 -8.53
C ASP A 730 -10.19 21.98 -8.14
N PRO A 731 -9.51 21.63 -7.05
CA PRO A 731 -9.50 20.26 -6.55
C PRO A 731 -10.79 19.97 -5.79
N ALA A 732 -11.90 19.80 -6.52
CA ALA A 732 -13.18 19.35 -5.95
C ALA A 732 -13.01 17.98 -5.27
N LYS A 733 -13.46 17.87 -4.01
CA LYS A 733 -13.50 16.60 -3.27
C LYS A 733 -14.96 16.19 -3.09
N VAL A 734 -15.29 15.01 -3.60
CA VAL A 734 -16.65 14.43 -3.50
C VAL A 734 -16.71 13.46 -2.33
N PHE A 735 -17.65 13.69 -1.43
CA PHE A 735 -17.93 12.82 -0.30
C PHE A 735 -19.22 12.05 -0.57
N VAL A 736 -19.22 10.73 -0.41
CA VAL A 736 -20.41 9.91 -0.62
C VAL A 736 -20.85 9.26 0.70
N ASP A 737 -22.04 9.60 1.19
CA ASP A 737 -22.71 8.91 2.30
C ASP A 737 -23.71 7.88 1.75
N VAL A 738 -23.50 6.62 2.11
CA VAL A 738 -24.37 5.51 1.73
C VAL A 738 -25.34 5.21 2.87
N GLN A 739 -26.59 5.63 2.72
CA GLN A 739 -27.64 5.39 3.69
C GLN A 739 -28.37 4.07 3.42
N ASN A 740 -28.68 3.33 4.48
CA ASN A 740 -29.40 2.06 4.37
C ASN A 740 -30.91 2.27 4.27
N GLY A 741 -31.53 1.74 3.22
CA GLY A 741 -32.99 1.73 3.04
C GLY A 741 -33.47 2.68 1.95
N SER A 742 -34.79 2.76 1.78
CA SER A 742 -35.43 3.61 0.75
C SER A 742 -35.72 5.03 1.25
N THR A 743 -35.05 5.50 2.29
CA THR A 743 -35.19 6.87 2.78
C THR A 743 -33.82 7.50 2.88
N LEU A 744 -33.60 8.52 2.06
CA LEU A 744 -32.42 9.37 2.05
C LEU A 744 -32.79 10.69 2.73
N THR A 745 -31.98 11.10 3.70
CA THR A 745 -32.17 12.37 4.41
C THR A 745 -30.89 13.18 4.31
N GLY A 746 -31.00 14.32 3.65
CA GLY A 746 -30.03 15.39 3.56
C GLY A 746 -29.71 16.02 4.90
N SER A 747 -28.69 16.87 4.91
CA SER A 747 -28.29 17.62 6.08
C SER A 747 -28.95 18.99 6.05
N TYR A 748 -28.20 20.07 6.21
CA TYR A 748 -28.68 21.45 6.05
C TYR A 748 -27.73 22.24 5.13
N LEU A 749 -26.94 21.51 4.33
CA LEU A 749 -26.00 22.06 3.36
C LEU A 749 -26.54 21.71 1.97
N ASP A 750 -25.85 22.19 0.94
CA ASP A 750 -26.27 21.89 -0.44
C ASP A 750 -25.77 20.47 -0.78
N GLU A 751 -26.70 19.57 -1.08
CA GLU A 751 -26.43 18.15 -1.29
C GLU A 751 -27.00 17.59 -2.58
N ILE A 752 -26.41 16.47 -3.04
CA ILE A 752 -26.97 15.65 -4.10
C ILE A 752 -27.52 14.36 -3.50
N LEU A 753 -28.84 14.18 -3.52
CA LEU A 753 -29.49 12.96 -3.07
C LEU A 753 -29.83 12.09 -4.27
N ILE A 754 -29.29 10.86 -4.30
CA ILE A 754 -29.47 9.92 -5.43
C ILE A 754 -30.13 8.64 -4.94
N GLY A 755 -31.40 8.49 -5.29
CA GLY A 755 -32.19 7.27 -5.15
C GLY A 755 -31.79 6.17 -6.14
N GLY A 756 -32.61 5.13 -6.20
CA GLY A 756 -32.29 3.88 -6.87
C GLY A 756 -33.30 3.43 -7.89
N SER A 757 -33.50 2.11 -7.94
CA SER A 757 -34.52 1.45 -8.75
C SER A 757 -35.76 1.03 -7.95
N GLY A 758 -35.84 1.46 -6.70
CA GLY A 758 -36.94 1.19 -5.77
C GLY A 758 -37.79 2.42 -5.54
N ASN A 759 -38.87 2.28 -4.76
CA ASN A 759 -39.65 3.43 -4.33
C ASN A 759 -38.92 4.12 -3.19
N ASP A 760 -38.28 5.23 -3.47
CA ASP A 760 -37.41 5.96 -2.56
C ASP A 760 -38.08 7.22 -2.01
N THR A 761 -37.63 7.66 -0.83
CA THR A 761 -38.05 8.89 -0.17
C THR A 761 -36.83 9.75 0.06
N LEU A 762 -36.71 10.86 -0.65
CA LEU A 762 -35.58 11.78 -0.57
C LEU A 762 -36.04 13.05 0.15
N ASN A 763 -35.39 13.42 1.23
CA ASN A 763 -35.64 14.68 1.95
C ASN A 763 -34.35 15.50 1.95
N GLY A 764 -34.29 16.61 1.21
CA GLY A 764 -33.14 17.52 1.17
C GLY A 764 -32.92 18.26 2.49
N ASN A 765 -34.03 18.65 3.13
CA ASN A 765 -34.11 19.45 4.35
C ASN A 765 -33.78 20.93 4.14
N ALA A 766 -32.53 21.36 4.24
CA ALA A 766 -32.18 22.76 3.97
C ALA A 766 -30.92 22.80 3.13
N GLY A 767 -30.80 23.79 2.26
CA GLY A 767 -29.76 23.81 1.24
C GLY A 767 -30.40 23.94 -0.13
N ASN A 768 -29.60 24.27 -1.13
CA ASN A 768 -30.01 24.20 -2.53
C ASN A 768 -29.65 22.80 -3.03
N ASP A 769 -30.57 21.86 -2.88
CA ASP A 769 -30.32 20.44 -3.08
C ASP A 769 -30.68 19.98 -4.50
N ILE A 770 -30.00 18.92 -4.93
CA ILE A 770 -30.35 18.18 -6.15
C ILE A 770 -30.86 16.80 -5.75
N LEU A 771 -32.15 16.54 -5.95
CA LEU A 771 -32.80 15.27 -5.61
C LEU A 771 -33.09 14.49 -6.89
N LEU A 772 -32.52 13.29 -7.01
CA LEU A 772 -32.70 12.36 -8.13
C LEU A 772 -33.38 11.07 -7.62
N GLY A 773 -34.67 10.88 -7.92
CA GLY A 773 -35.46 9.72 -7.48
C GLY A 773 -35.00 8.41 -8.13
N GLY A 774 -34.85 8.43 -9.46
CA GLY A 774 -34.35 7.30 -10.23
C GLY A 774 -35.47 6.53 -10.90
N ALA A 775 -35.60 5.24 -10.61
CA ALA A 775 -36.72 4.44 -11.10
C ALA A 775 -37.52 3.92 -9.91
N GLY A 776 -38.85 3.97 -9.97
CA GLY A 776 -39.68 3.67 -8.80
C GLY A 776 -40.83 4.65 -8.72
N ASN A 777 -41.66 4.52 -7.69
CA ASN A 777 -42.59 5.60 -7.35
C ASN A 777 -41.99 6.34 -6.14
N ASP A 778 -41.38 7.47 -6.42
CA ASP A 778 -40.51 8.17 -5.49
C ASP A 778 -41.22 9.35 -4.83
N SER A 779 -40.76 9.72 -3.63
CA SER A 779 -41.25 10.86 -2.87
C SER A 779 -40.08 11.79 -2.57
N LEU A 780 -39.98 12.89 -3.31
CA LEU A 780 -38.93 13.89 -3.19
C LEU A 780 -39.48 15.11 -2.44
N ASN A 781 -38.75 15.56 -1.43
CA ASN A 781 -39.04 16.77 -0.67
C ASN A 781 -37.76 17.60 -0.58
N GLY A 782 -37.68 18.72 -1.31
CA GLY A 782 -36.52 19.61 -1.33
C GLY A 782 -36.26 20.20 0.06
N GLY A 783 -37.20 21.01 0.55
CA GLY A 783 -37.17 21.53 1.91
C GLY A 783 -37.02 23.05 1.92
N GLU A 784 -35.95 23.60 2.48
CA GLU A 784 -35.64 25.03 2.46
C GLU A 784 -34.47 25.31 1.53
N GLY A 785 -34.61 26.22 0.58
CA GLY A 785 -33.57 26.54 -0.39
C GLY A 785 -34.12 26.46 -1.81
N ASN A 786 -33.28 26.64 -2.81
CA ASN A 786 -33.68 26.54 -4.21
C ASN A 786 -33.26 25.18 -4.74
N ASP A 787 -34.20 24.24 -4.76
CA ASP A 787 -33.94 22.84 -5.02
C ASP A 787 -34.23 22.44 -6.48
N ILE A 788 -33.50 21.45 -6.98
CA ILE A 788 -33.78 20.78 -8.25
C ILE A 788 -34.25 19.35 -7.98
N LEU A 789 -35.47 19.03 -8.38
CA LEU A 789 -36.07 17.72 -8.19
C LEU A 789 -36.28 17.01 -9.53
N VAL A 790 -35.73 15.80 -9.66
CA VAL A 790 -35.90 14.90 -10.80
C VAL A 790 -36.49 13.58 -10.27
N GLY A 791 -37.76 13.31 -10.58
CA GLY A 791 -38.43 12.07 -10.16
C GLY A 791 -37.85 10.85 -10.87
N GLY A 792 -37.73 10.95 -12.20
CA GLY A 792 -37.26 9.87 -13.05
C GLY A 792 -38.40 9.01 -13.57
N VAL A 793 -38.23 7.67 -13.56
CA VAL A 793 -39.20 6.73 -14.12
C VAL A 793 -40.12 6.18 -13.04
N GLY A 794 -41.41 6.52 -13.13
CA GLY A 794 -42.52 5.92 -12.40
C GLY A 794 -43.57 6.95 -12.06
N ASN A 795 -44.22 6.81 -10.91
CA ASN A 795 -45.24 7.77 -10.49
C ASN A 795 -44.76 8.50 -9.25
N ASP A 796 -44.22 9.70 -9.45
CA ASP A 796 -43.45 10.38 -8.42
C ASP A 796 -44.24 11.51 -7.75
N THR A 797 -43.86 11.83 -6.52
CA THR A 797 -44.35 13.00 -5.78
C THR A 797 -43.19 13.92 -5.51
N LEU A 798 -43.20 15.11 -6.12
CA LEU A 798 -42.16 16.12 -6.01
C LEU A 798 -42.72 17.31 -5.23
N ASN A 799 -42.11 17.61 -4.09
CA ASN A 799 -42.42 18.76 -3.26
C ASN A 799 -41.17 19.65 -3.15
N GLY A 800 -41.16 20.83 -3.76
CA GLY A 800 -40.01 21.75 -3.68
C GLY A 800 -39.81 22.24 -2.25
N GLY A 801 -40.80 22.96 -1.72
CA GLY A 801 -40.80 23.37 -0.32
C GLY A 801 -40.83 24.87 -0.18
N ASN A 802 -39.88 25.42 0.57
CA ASN A 802 -39.67 26.85 0.72
C ASN A 802 -38.48 27.27 -0.13
N GLY A 803 -38.71 28.14 -1.11
CA GLY A 803 -37.64 28.71 -1.92
C GLY A 803 -38.11 28.90 -3.35
N ASN A 804 -37.19 28.84 -4.29
CA ASN A 804 -37.47 28.90 -5.73
C ASN A 804 -37.03 27.60 -6.38
N ASP A 805 -37.95 26.63 -6.42
CA ASP A 805 -37.66 25.23 -6.71
C ASP A 805 -37.97 24.87 -8.17
N THR A 806 -37.23 23.91 -8.72
CA THR A 806 -37.33 23.49 -10.12
C THR A 806 -37.59 22.00 -10.25
N ALA A 807 -38.66 21.64 -10.97
CA ALA A 807 -38.90 20.24 -11.34
C ALA A 807 -38.34 20.02 -12.75
N SER A 808 -37.49 19.01 -12.90
CA SER A 808 -36.76 18.74 -14.13
C SER A 808 -37.09 17.36 -14.68
N TYR A 809 -37.37 17.31 -15.98
CA TYR A 809 -37.67 16.10 -16.76
C TYR A 809 -36.60 15.78 -17.80
N LEU A 810 -35.39 16.30 -17.57
CA LEU A 810 -34.26 16.16 -18.48
C LEU A 810 -33.93 14.70 -18.82
N ASP A 811 -34.13 13.80 -17.86
CA ASP A 811 -33.86 12.37 -17.98
C ASP A 811 -35.01 11.58 -18.61
N SER A 812 -36.15 12.24 -18.90
CA SER A 812 -37.29 11.61 -19.55
C SER A 812 -36.94 11.13 -20.96
N SER A 813 -37.35 9.90 -21.26
CA SER A 813 -37.14 9.25 -22.57
C SER A 813 -38.14 9.68 -23.66
N ALA A 814 -39.07 10.58 -23.34
CA ALA A 814 -40.07 11.13 -24.25
C ALA A 814 -40.56 12.51 -23.78
N GLY A 815 -41.21 13.25 -24.69
CA GLY A 815 -41.80 14.55 -24.38
C GLY A 815 -42.84 14.49 -23.26
N VAL A 816 -42.86 15.53 -22.42
CA VAL A 816 -43.66 15.61 -21.19
C VAL A 816 -44.77 16.66 -21.31
N SER A 817 -45.88 16.46 -20.58
CA SER A 817 -46.94 17.45 -20.45
C SER A 817 -47.15 17.76 -18.97
N VAL A 818 -46.65 18.93 -18.55
CA VAL A 818 -46.49 19.29 -17.14
C VAL A 818 -47.01 20.70 -16.89
N ILE A 819 -47.78 20.84 -15.82
CA ILE A 819 -48.28 22.08 -15.25
C ILE A 819 -47.61 22.25 -13.89
N VAL A 820 -47.10 23.44 -13.58
CA VAL A 820 -46.55 23.79 -12.27
C VAL A 820 -47.61 23.48 -11.20
N ASN A 821 -47.20 22.81 -10.12
CA ASN A 821 -48.07 22.42 -9.01
C ASN A 821 -49.29 21.54 -9.42
N GLY A 822 -49.19 20.83 -10.54
CA GLY A 822 -50.22 19.92 -11.05
C GLY A 822 -50.19 18.54 -10.38
N ASN A 823 -51.36 17.90 -10.26
CA ASN A 823 -51.51 16.61 -9.60
C ASN A 823 -51.70 15.47 -10.62
N ASN A 824 -50.90 14.41 -10.49
CA ASN A 824 -51.00 13.17 -11.25
C ASN A 824 -51.05 13.43 -12.78
N GLN A 825 -50.02 14.10 -13.25
CA GLN A 825 -49.82 14.59 -14.61
C GLN A 825 -49.17 13.51 -15.46
N ALA A 826 -49.59 13.36 -16.71
CA ALA A 826 -49.01 12.36 -17.61
C ALA A 826 -47.71 12.91 -18.22
N THR A 827 -46.57 12.59 -17.59
CA THR A 827 -45.24 13.08 -17.94
C THR A 827 -44.53 12.17 -18.95
N GLY A 828 -45.32 11.45 -19.76
CA GLY A 828 -44.81 10.65 -20.88
C GLY A 828 -43.89 9.51 -20.43
N GLY A 829 -42.59 9.66 -20.72
CA GLY A 829 -41.55 8.68 -20.42
C GLY A 829 -41.14 8.62 -18.95
N ALA A 830 -41.52 9.63 -18.16
CA ALA A 830 -41.32 9.69 -16.71
C ALA A 830 -42.46 8.95 -15.98
N GLY A 831 -43.72 9.24 -16.28
CA GLY A 831 -44.87 8.43 -15.86
C GLY A 831 -46.05 9.28 -15.40
N MET A 832 -46.48 9.16 -14.14
CA MET A 832 -47.60 9.94 -13.58
C MET A 832 -47.19 10.71 -12.32
N ASP A 833 -46.79 11.96 -12.49
CA ASP A 833 -46.12 12.71 -11.42
C ASP A 833 -47.02 13.78 -10.80
N SER A 834 -46.80 14.07 -9.52
CA SER A 834 -47.52 15.10 -8.77
C SER A 834 -46.54 16.12 -8.20
N LEU A 835 -46.74 17.40 -8.54
CA LEU A 835 -45.87 18.50 -8.16
C LEU A 835 -46.59 19.39 -7.14
N SER A 836 -45.87 19.85 -6.11
CA SER A 836 -46.34 20.86 -5.16
C SER A 836 -45.20 21.76 -4.72
N ASN A 837 -45.50 23.03 -4.41
CA ASN A 837 -44.52 24.04 -4.01
C ASN A 837 -43.32 24.07 -4.97
N MET A 838 -43.61 24.07 -6.27
CA MET A 838 -42.64 24.25 -7.34
C MET A 838 -42.88 25.61 -8.00
N GLU A 839 -41.82 26.29 -8.40
CA GLU A 839 -41.88 27.57 -9.09
C GLU A 839 -41.48 27.42 -10.57
N ASN A 840 -40.63 26.44 -10.91
CA ASN A 840 -40.03 26.34 -12.25
C ASN A 840 -40.14 24.93 -12.85
N LEU A 841 -40.08 24.86 -14.18
CA LEU A 841 -40.07 23.60 -14.94
C LEU A 841 -38.94 23.57 -15.97
N ILE A 842 -38.26 22.43 -16.04
CA ILE A 842 -37.37 22.05 -17.14
C ILE A 842 -37.94 20.82 -17.84
N GLY A 843 -38.11 20.92 -19.16
CA GLY A 843 -38.58 19.86 -20.03
C GLY A 843 -37.57 18.74 -20.29
N SER A 844 -37.89 17.91 -21.26
CA SER A 844 -37.07 16.82 -21.78
C SER A 844 -36.28 17.27 -23.03
N MET A 845 -35.55 16.34 -23.66
CA MET A 845 -34.90 16.61 -24.96
C MET A 845 -35.86 16.34 -26.16
N PHE A 846 -37.17 16.38 -25.93
CA PHE A 846 -38.21 16.07 -26.90
C PHE A 846 -39.33 17.10 -26.82
N ASN A 847 -40.26 17.05 -27.77
CA ASN A 847 -41.41 17.97 -27.81
C ASN A 847 -42.26 17.94 -26.53
N ASP A 848 -42.19 19.01 -25.76
CA ASP A 848 -42.83 19.17 -24.47
C ASP A 848 -44.04 20.11 -24.50
N SER A 849 -44.84 20.04 -23.44
CA SER A 849 -45.94 20.96 -23.16
C SER A 849 -45.86 21.40 -21.71
N LEU A 850 -45.23 22.55 -21.45
CA LEU A 850 -45.00 23.10 -20.12
C LEU A 850 -45.95 24.27 -19.84
N THR A 851 -46.52 24.33 -18.64
CA THR A 851 -47.44 25.40 -18.23
C THR A 851 -47.12 25.86 -16.82
N GLY A 852 -46.92 27.16 -16.62
CA GLY A 852 -46.75 27.78 -15.31
C GLY A 852 -48.07 27.98 -14.56
N ASP A 853 -48.04 28.80 -13.52
CA ASP A 853 -49.19 29.13 -12.68
C ASP A 853 -49.52 30.63 -12.71
N GLY A 854 -49.76 31.26 -11.55
CA GLY A 854 -50.08 32.68 -11.43
C GLY A 854 -48.95 33.50 -10.80
N SER A 855 -47.82 32.86 -10.53
CA SER A 855 -46.58 33.41 -9.97
C SER A 855 -45.54 33.56 -11.09
N ALA A 856 -44.44 34.27 -10.83
CA ALA A 856 -43.35 34.34 -11.80
C ALA A 856 -42.66 32.97 -11.91
N ASN A 857 -42.75 32.33 -13.08
CA ASN A 857 -42.18 31.02 -13.34
C ASN A 857 -41.04 31.07 -14.37
N VAL A 858 -40.07 30.16 -14.25
CA VAL A 858 -39.08 29.88 -15.29
C VAL A 858 -39.44 28.56 -15.97
N LEU A 859 -39.69 28.60 -17.28
CA LEU A 859 -40.02 27.43 -18.10
C LEU A 859 -38.96 27.24 -19.19
N SER A 860 -38.35 26.06 -19.24
CA SER A 860 -37.33 25.70 -20.24
C SER A 860 -37.74 24.45 -21.02
N GLY A 861 -37.91 24.56 -22.34
CA GLY A 861 -38.24 23.43 -23.25
C GLY A 861 -37.04 22.60 -23.70
N LEU A 862 -35.84 23.18 -23.64
CA LEU A 862 -34.59 22.56 -24.09
C LEU A 862 -34.53 22.25 -25.59
N ALA A 863 -34.80 21.02 -26.01
CA ALA A 863 -34.66 20.61 -27.39
C ALA A 863 -35.95 19.91 -27.82
N GLY A 864 -36.50 20.29 -28.97
CA GLY A 864 -37.82 19.81 -29.34
C GLY A 864 -38.60 20.90 -30.04
N ASN A 865 -39.83 20.58 -30.43
CA ASN A 865 -40.80 21.61 -30.79
C ASN A 865 -41.75 21.75 -29.62
N ASP A 866 -41.49 22.72 -28.76
CA ASP A 866 -42.09 22.79 -27.43
C ASP A 866 -43.26 23.76 -27.37
N ILE A 867 -44.16 23.53 -26.41
CA ILE A 867 -45.29 24.41 -26.12
C ILE A 867 -45.12 24.91 -24.70
N LEU A 868 -44.79 26.19 -24.54
CA LEU A 868 -44.62 26.84 -23.24
C LEU A 868 -45.74 27.85 -23.00
N SER A 869 -46.31 27.85 -21.81
CA SER A 869 -47.33 28.80 -21.37
C SER A 869 -47.00 29.31 -19.97
N GLY A 870 -46.57 30.56 -19.82
CA GLY A 870 -46.22 31.17 -18.52
C GLY A 870 -47.41 31.21 -17.57
N GLY A 871 -48.51 31.82 -18.01
CA GLY A 871 -49.75 31.84 -17.24
C GLY A 871 -50.05 33.25 -16.77
N GLY A 872 -49.87 33.53 -15.48
CA GLY A 872 -49.81 34.91 -14.99
C GLY A 872 -48.62 35.07 -14.07
N GLY A 873 -48.18 36.31 -13.84
CA GLY A 873 -46.87 36.56 -13.25
C GLY A 873 -45.93 37.10 -14.31
N ASP A 874 -44.72 37.47 -13.90
CA ASP A 874 -43.68 37.94 -14.82
C ASP A 874 -42.79 36.74 -15.16
N ASP A 875 -43.12 36.02 -16.24
CA ASP A 875 -42.53 34.71 -16.52
C ASP A 875 -41.26 34.78 -17.36
N MET A 876 -40.39 33.77 -17.30
CA MET A 876 -39.27 33.59 -18.22
C MET A 876 -39.46 32.29 -19.02
N LEU A 877 -39.62 32.42 -20.33
CA LEU A 877 -39.83 31.30 -21.25
C LEU A 877 -38.61 31.12 -22.14
N ILE A 878 -38.02 29.94 -22.09
CA ILE A 878 -36.87 29.51 -22.89
C ILE A 878 -37.34 28.32 -23.73
N GLY A 879 -37.59 28.55 -25.02
CA GLY A 879 -37.97 27.47 -25.95
C GLY A 879 -36.81 26.49 -26.13
N GLY A 880 -35.67 27.02 -26.55
CA GLY A 880 -34.47 26.25 -26.85
C GLY A 880 -34.46 25.80 -28.31
N SER A 881 -33.70 24.74 -28.62
CA SER A 881 -33.50 24.37 -30.01
C SER A 881 -34.73 23.70 -30.62
N GLY A 882 -35.24 24.24 -31.71
CA GLY A 882 -36.31 23.65 -32.49
C GLY A 882 -37.32 24.68 -32.94
N SER A 883 -38.61 24.35 -32.99
CA SER A 883 -39.65 25.30 -33.42
C SER A 883 -40.72 25.38 -32.36
N ASP A 884 -40.60 26.40 -31.52
CA ASP A 884 -41.34 26.46 -30.27
C ASP A 884 -42.56 27.36 -30.36
N THR A 885 -43.49 27.13 -29.46
CA THR A 885 -44.71 27.93 -29.32
C THR A 885 -44.83 28.42 -27.89
N MET A 886 -44.57 29.70 -27.68
CA MET A 886 -44.53 30.34 -26.37
C MET A 886 -45.73 31.29 -26.18
N THR A 887 -46.31 31.27 -25.00
CA THR A 887 -47.40 32.16 -24.56
C THR A 887 -47.02 32.69 -23.19
N GLY A 888 -46.77 33.99 -23.05
CA GLY A 888 -46.37 34.58 -21.77
C GLY A 888 -47.55 34.60 -20.81
N GLY A 889 -48.67 35.17 -21.27
CA GLY A 889 -49.90 35.29 -20.52
C GLY A 889 -50.08 36.68 -19.92
N ALA A 890 -50.24 36.75 -18.60
CA ALA A 890 -50.53 38.00 -17.90
C ALA A 890 -49.37 38.43 -17.01
N GLY A 891 -48.65 39.46 -17.43
CA GLY A 891 -47.59 40.09 -16.65
C GLY A 891 -46.59 40.71 -17.59
N LYS A 892 -45.36 40.90 -17.12
CA LYS A 892 -44.23 41.29 -17.95
C LYS A 892 -43.37 40.05 -18.20
N ASP A 893 -43.63 39.38 -19.31
CA ASP A 893 -42.97 38.11 -19.60
C ASP A 893 -41.66 38.31 -20.37
N THR A 894 -40.72 37.40 -20.23
CA THR A 894 -39.42 37.40 -20.90
C THR A 894 -39.29 36.16 -21.76
N PHE A 895 -39.24 36.33 -23.08
CA PHE A 895 -38.91 35.27 -24.02
C PHE A 895 -37.42 35.31 -24.29
N LYS A 896 -36.71 34.24 -23.93
CA LYS A 896 -35.24 34.21 -23.90
C LYS A 896 -34.68 33.14 -24.82
N TRP A 897 -33.64 33.51 -25.58
CA TRP A 897 -32.87 32.59 -26.44
C TRP A 897 -31.44 32.46 -25.93
N MET A 898 -30.98 31.21 -25.83
CA MET A 898 -29.64 30.89 -25.34
C MET A 898 -28.62 30.81 -26.47
N SER A 899 -27.32 30.84 -26.11
CA SER A 899 -26.25 30.58 -27.07
C SER A 899 -26.39 29.18 -27.67
N GLY A 900 -26.29 29.06 -29.00
CA GLY A 900 -26.45 27.79 -29.71
C GLY A 900 -27.88 27.48 -30.15
N ASP A 901 -28.85 28.33 -29.82
CA ASP A 901 -30.23 28.25 -30.31
C ASP A 901 -30.33 28.73 -31.78
N ALA A 902 -29.73 27.95 -32.67
CA ALA A 902 -29.56 28.29 -34.08
C ALA A 902 -30.41 27.40 -34.98
N GLY A 903 -31.46 28.00 -35.54
CA GLY A 903 -32.28 27.39 -36.57
C GLY A 903 -33.58 26.81 -36.03
N GLY A 904 -34.69 27.15 -36.68
CA GLY A 904 -36.01 26.95 -36.11
C GLY A 904 -36.97 28.05 -36.52
N ILE A 905 -38.26 27.90 -36.21
CA ILE A 905 -39.24 28.98 -36.28
C ILE A 905 -40.03 28.97 -34.98
N ASP A 906 -39.79 29.98 -34.16
CA ASP A 906 -40.51 30.14 -32.90
C ASP A 906 -41.72 31.03 -33.08
N THR A 907 -42.75 30.77 -32.29
CA THR A 907 -44.01 31.50 -32.30
C THR A 907 -44.32 32.03 -30.92
N ILE A 908 -44.38 33.36 -30.77
CA ILE A 908 -44.93 34.01 -29.58
C ILE A 908 -46.39 34.34 -29.85
N LYS A 909 -47.29 33.84 -29.00
CA LYS A 909 -48.75 33.98 -29.19
C LYS A 909 -49.35 35.27 -28.67
N ASP A 910 -48.72 35.96 -27.73
CA ASP A 910 -49.34 37.07 -26.99
C ASP A 910 -48.40 38.22 -26.61
N PHE A 911 -47.34 38.43 -27.41
CA PHE A 911 -46.36 39.50 -27.19
C PHE A 911 -47.00 40.89 -27.04
N THR A 912 -46.72 41.54 -25.92
CA THR A 912 -47.25 42.86 -25.54
C THR A 912 -46.10 43.88 -25.47
N THR A 913 -46.20 45.00 -26.16
CA THR A 913 -45.18 46.07 -26.11
C THR A 913 -45.52 47.16 -25.10
N GLY A 914 -44.51 47.88 -24.60
CA GLY A 914 -44.63 49.01 -23.68
C GLY A 914 -43.78 48.83 -22.41
N ALA A 915 -43.74 49.84 -21.55
CA ALA A 915 -42.90 49.84 -20.34
C ALA A 915 -43.17 48.67 -19.36
N ASN A 916 -44.39 48.12 -19.40
CA ASN A 916 -44.82 46.94 -18.64
C ASN A 916 -45.17 45.76 -19.58
N GLY A 917 -44.73 45.82 -20.83
CA GLY A 917 -44.92 44.76 -21.80
C GLY A 917 -43.72 43.82 -21.82
N ASP A 918 -43.89 42.70 -22.51
CA ASP A 918 -42.99 41.58 -22.60
C ASP A 918 -41.64 41.95 -23.21
N VAL A 919 -40.63 41.12 -22.91
CA VAL A 919 -39.24 41.33 -23.25
C VAL A 919 -38.77 40.20 -24.16
N LEU A 920 -38.11 40.56 -25.25
CA LEU A 920 -37.27 39.66 -26.03
C LEU A 920 -35.86 39.75 -25.46
N ASP A 921 -35.39 38.71 -24.77
CA ASP A 921 -34.02 38.63 -24.29
C ASP A 921 -33.16 37.81 -25.26
N LEU A 922 -32.32 38.52 -26.01
CA LEU A 922 -31.39 37.97 -26.99
C LEU A 922 -29.93 38.14 -26.55
N SER A 923 -29.69 38.48 -25.28
CA SER A 923 -28.35 38.76 -24.75
C SER A 923 -27.39 37.57 -24.90
N ASP A 924 -27.87 36.35 -24.69
CA ASP A 924 -27.06 35.13 -24.82
C ASP A 924 -26.94 34.67 -26.29
N LEU A 925 -27.95 34.92 -27.11
CA LEU A 925 -27.95 34.57 -28.54
C LEU A 925 -26.98 35.45 -29.36
N LEU A 926 -26.89 36.74 -29.02
CA LEU A 926 -26.04 37.74 -29.68
C LEU A 926 -24.90 38.22 -28.77
N SER A 927 -24.19 37.28 -28.13
CA SER A 927 -23.11 37.59 -27.19
C SER A 927 -22.02 38.49 -27.81
N GLY A 928 -21.68 39.60 -27.17
CA GLY A 928 -20.68 40.57 -27.64
C GLY A 928 -21.21 41.71 -28.51
N GLU A 929 -22.52 41.75 -28.80
CA GLU A 929 -23.16 42.86 -29.52
C GLU A 929 -23.90 43.79 -28.55
N HIS A 930 -23.45 45.04 -28.47
CA HIS A 930 -23.97 46.03 -27.52
C HIS A 930 -25.32 46.64 -27.94
N THR A 931 -26.05 47.22 -26.96
CA THR A 931 -27.31 47.97 -27.17
C THR A 931 -27.13 49.21 -28.06
N ASN A 932 -27.03 49.03 -29.37
CA ASN A 932 -26.93 50.11 -30.36
C ASN A 932 -27.77 49.80 -31.59
N THR A 933 -28.79 50.61 -31.82
CA THR A 933 -29.75 50.47 -32.93
C THR A 933 -29.06 50.43 -34.30
N ALA A 934 -27.91 51.08 -34.48
CA ALA A 934 -27.19 51.08 -35.76
C ALA A 934 -26.38 49.79 -36.02
N THR A 935 -26.00 49.05 -34.98
CA THR A 935 -25.31 47.76 -35.13
C THR A 935 -26.34 46.64 -35.24
N LEU A 936 -27.40 46.67 -34.42
CA LEU A 936 -28.48 45.68 -34.43
C LEU A 936 -29.31 45.64 -35.72
N ASP A 937 -29.40 46.74 -36.47
CA ASP A 937 -30.08 46.80 -37.79
C ASP A 937 -29.44 45.86 -38.83
N GLN A 938 -28.18 45.43 -38.62
CA GLN A 938 -27.51 44.44 -39.48
C GLN A 938 -27.93 43.00 -39.15
N TYR A 939 -28.46 42.77 -37.95
CA TYR A 939 -28.85 41.46 -37.44
C TYR A 939 -30.35 41.22 -37.58
N PHE A 940 -31.19 42.27 -37.52
CA PHE A 940 -32.65 42.12 -37.47
C PHE A 940 -33.35 42.56 -38.75
N ASN A 941 -34.25 41.72 -39.23
CA ASN A 941 -35.14 42.01 -40.36
C ASN A 941 -36.59 41.77 -39.95
N PHE A 942 -37.39 42.83 -39.90
CA PHE A 942 -38.82 42.75 -39.56
C PHE A 942 -39.68 42.78 -40.83
N ALA A 943 -40.61 41.83 -40.92
CA ALA A 943 -41.57 41.73 -42.01
C ALA A 943 -43.01 41.59 -41.50
N SER A 944 -43.98 41.94 -42.34
CA SER A 944 -45.38 41.61 -42.09
C SER A 944 -45.56 40.09 -42.07
N GLY A 945 -46.14 39.56 -41.01
CA GLY A 945 -46.34 38.13 -40.82
C GLY A 945 -47.50 37.57 -41.66
N PRO A 946 -47.64 36.23 -41.74
CA PRO A 946 -48.77 35.58 -42.40
C PRO A 946 -50.11 35.83 -41.69
N GLY A 947 -50.80 36.92 -42.05
CA GLY A 947 -52.13 37.28 -41.55
C GLY A 947 -52.32 38.77 -41.34
N SER A 948 -53.47 39.17 -40.80
CA SER A 948 -53.68 40.54 -40.31
C SER A 948 -53.19 40.66 -38.87
N ASN A 949 -52.48 41.74 -38.54
CA ASN A 949 -51.97 42.06 -37.19
C ASN A 949 -50.92 41.06 -36.67
N LYS A 950 -49.97 40.68 -37.54
CA LYS A 950 -48.88 39.74 -37.24
C LYS A 950 -47.57 40.24 -37.85
N SER A 951 -46.43 39.91 -37.24
CA SER A 951 -45.10 40.23 -37.76
C SER A 951 -44.13 39.05 -37.63
N THR A 952 -43.05 39.11 -38.39
CA THR A 952 -41.94 38.15 -38.33
C THR A 952 -40.66 38.92 -38.11
N LEU A 953 -39.82 38.46 -37.19
CA LEU A 953 -38.45 38.88 -37.00
C LEU A 953 -37.52 37.76 -37.48
N THR A 954 -36.64 38.06 -38.42
CA THR A 954 -35.54 37.17 -38.81
C THR A 954 -34.24 37.75 -38.27
N ILE A 955 -33.49 36.92 -37.54
CA ILE A 955 -32.23 37.28 -36.88
C ILE A 955 -31.08 36.62 -37.66
N ASP A 956 -30.16 37.41 -38.21
CA ASP A 956 -28.95 36.94 -38.89
C ASP A 956 -27.79 36.83 -37.90
N LEU A 957 -27.52 35.63 -37.39
CA LEU A 957 -26.65 35.41 -36.22
C LEU A 957 -25.17 35.79 -36.43
N ASP A 958 -24.71 35.92 -37.68
CA ASP A 958 -23.32 36.25 -38.01
C ASP A 958 -23.13 37.68 -38.57
N GLY A 959 -24.22 38.46 -38.67
CA GLY A 959 -24.23 39.82 -39.20
C GLY A 959 -23.73 39.95 -40.65
N SER A 960 -23.55 38.83 -41.37
CA SER A 960 -22.89 38.81 -42.68
C SER A 960 -23.83 39.14 -43.83
N SER A 961 -25.14 39.25 -43.59
CA SER A 961 -26.23 39.37 -44.58
C SER A 961 -26.28 38.23 -45.60
N SER A 962 -25.58 37.12 -45.32
CA SER A 962 -25.46 35.97 -46.22
C SER A 962 -26.64 34.98 -46.13
N GLY A 963 -27.43 35.08 -45.04
CA GLY A 963 -28.61 34.24 -44.80
C GLY A 963 -28.28 32.79 -44.45
N SER A 964 -27.03 32.48 -44.08
CA SER A 964 -26.58 31.10 -43.83
C SER A 964 -26.82 30.62 -42.40
N THR A 965 -27.05 31.52 -41.44
CA THR A 965 -27.29 31.22 -40.01
C THR A 965 -28.37 32.16 -39.48
N THR A 966 -29.63 31.84 -39.75
CA THR A 966 -30.77 32.69 -39.37
C THR A 966 -31.68 32.02 -38.36
N HIS A 967 -32.16 32.78 -37.37
CA HIS A 967 -33.27 32.40 -36.50
C HIS A 967 -34.54 33.17 -36.88
N THR A 968 -35.73 32.60 -36.69
CA THR A 968 -36.99 33.29 -37.03
C THR A 968 -37.97 33.24 -35.87
N ILE A 969 -38.45 34.41 -35.48
CA ILE A 969 -39.50 34.60 -34.47
C ILE A 969 -40.76 35.12 -35.17
N PHE A 970 -41.87 34.44 -34.97
CA PHE A 970 -43.19 34.82 -35.45
C PHE A 970 -44.05 35.35 -34.30
N PHE A 971 -44.59 36.55 -34.48
CA PHE A 971 -45.50 37.17 -33.54
C PHE A 971 -46.94 36.98 -34.03
N ASP A 972 -47.73 36.18 -33.30
CA ASP A 972 -49.07 35.75 -33.74
C ASP A 972 -50.19 36.76 -33.41
N ASN A 973 -49.91 37.76 -32.56
CA ASN A 973 -50.89 38.74 -32.06
C ASN A 973 -50.53 40.21 -32.31
N VAL A 974 -49.33 40.52 -32.79
CA VAL A 974 -48.87 41.89 -32.96
C VAL A 974 -48.17 42.08 -34.31
N ASP A 975 -48.45 43.21 -34.97
CA ASP A 975 -47.72 43.67 -36.15
C ASP A 975 -46.79 44.83 -35.79
N LEU A 976 -45.53 44.50 -35.49
CA LEU A 976 -44.49 45.47 -35.16
C LEU A 976 -44.16 46.40 -36.34
N THR A 977 -44.47 46.01 -37.58
CA THR A 977 -44.19 46.80 -38.79
C THR A 977 -45.27 47.84 -39.09
N LEU A 978 -46.44 47.73 -38.45
CA LEU A 978 -47.65 48.49 -38.75
C LEU A 978 -47.98 48.49 -40.25
N GLY A 979 -48.11 47.30 -40.85
CA GLY A 979 -48.36 47.11 -42.28
C GLY A 979 -47.20 47.52 -43.18
N GLY A 980 -45.96 47.36 -42.71
CA GLY A 980 -44.74 47.69 -43.44
C GLY A 980 -44.44 49.20 -43.53
N THR A 981 -44.97 50.00 -42.60
CA THR A 981 -44.78 51.47 -42.61
C THR A 981 -43.59 51.94 -41.76
N ARG A 982 -43.07 51.07 -40.88
CA ARG A 982 -41.88 51.32 -40.04
C ARG A 982 -40.65 50.65 -40.65
N THR A 983 -39.47 51.25 -40.46
CA THR A 983 -38.18 50.62 -40.79
C THR A 983 -37.69 49.76 -39.61
N ASP A 984 -36.81 48.79 -39.88
CA ASP A 984 -36.21 47.92 -38.83
C ASP A 984 -35.58 48.75 -37.70
N GLN A 985 -34.71 49.70 -38.03
CA GLN A 985 -34.14 50.67 -37.08
C GLN A 985 -35.18 51.40 -36.20
N GLN A 986 -36.36 51.75 -36.73
CA GLN A 986 -37.42 52.41 -35.97
C GLN A 986 -38.16 51.45 -35.02
N ILE A 987 -38.20 50.16 -35.36
CA ILE A 987 -38.79 49.11 -34.52
C ILE A 987 -37.82 48.78 -33.38
N ILE A 988 -36.54 48.56 -33.71
CA ILE A 988 -35.48 48.27 -32.73
C ILE A 988 -35.38 49.38 -31.67
N GLN A 989 -35.32 50.64 -32.10
CA GLN A 989 -35.22 51.76 -31.16
C GLN A 989 -36.42 51.82 -30.21
N ASP A 990 -37.61 51.56 -30.72
CA ASP A 990 -38.85 51.62 -29.93
C ASP A 990 -38.93 50.46 -28.92
N LEU A 991 -38.49 49.26 -29.30
CA LEU A 991 -38.39 48.13 -28.37
C LEU A 991 -37.32 48.38 -27.29
N LEU A 992 -36.18 48.97 -27.62
CA LEU A 992 -35.15 49.36 -26.65
C LEU A 992 -35.66 50.46 -25.70
N ASP A 993 -36.27 51.52 -26.23
CA ASP A 993 -36.79 52.65 -25.44
C ASP A 993 -37.91 52.22 -24.47
N GLN A 994 -38.72 51.24 -24.88
CA GLN A 994 -39.79 50.67 -24.06
C GLN A 994 -39.33 49.54 -23.14
N GLY A 995 -38.08 49.08 -23.28
CA GLY A 995 -37.52 47.98 -22.49
C GLY A 995 -38.07 46.59 -22.86
N ASN A 996 -38.57 46.42 -24.08
CA ASN A 996 -39.10 45.16 -24.64
C ASN A 996 -38.04 44.36 -25.42
N LEU A 997 -36.81 44.87 -25.56
CA LEU A 997 -35.68 44.17 -26.17
C LEU A 997 -34.45 44.30 -25.27
N LYS A 998 -33.83 43.17 -24.94
CA LYS A 998 -32.60 43.07 -24.16
C LYS A 998 -31.53 42.34 -24.98
N VAL A 999 -30.35 42.94 -25.06
CA VAL A 999 -29.12 42.39 -25.66
C VAL A 999 -27.95 42.67 -24.70
N ASP A 1000 -26.73 42.22 -25.02
CA ASP A 1000 -25.55 42.45 -24.18
C ASP A 1000 -25.37 43.97 -23.87
N PRO A 1001 -25.20 44.38 -22.60
CA PRO A 1001 -25.12 45.79 -22.20
C PRO A 1001 -24.00 46.64 -22.84
#